data_AF-A0AAQ2UC53-F1
#
_entry.id   AF-A0AAQ2UC53-F1
#
_cell.length_a   1.000
_cell.length_b   1.000
_cell.length_c   1.000
_cell.angle_alpha   90.00
_cell.angle_beta   90.00
_cell.angle_gamma   90.00
#
_symmetry.space_group_name_H-M   'P 1'
#
loop_
_entity.id
_entity.type
_entity.pdbx_description
1 polymer ?
#
loop_
_entity_poly.entity_id
_entity_poly.type
_entity_poly.pdbx_seq_one_letter_code
_entity_poly.pdbx_strand_id
1 'polypeptide(L)'
;MSMKVLTVLQFISIFTIYTGLFIAVPALLLHRRLKDEIFSVRFFFYIVLGHFYLINLVLFLQLLHISGRFTLILGSALPVVISLVHTKRVSPKKIGHIIGNRTSHVIRETLGIKLLLLEIVQWIGRKIKKLCGRMCGLIIRHFADGVLFVVFTATVLVMYGTNMINTYGYCASDIPVHNYWINAMGQNDVFVAGIYPFGFHCVIYYIHTVTGIETYVLLRLFYVVQVLYIHYALLAFLKACCRTSYCAWGAVFVYVLAAFFNRNTYSRYYSSLPQEFGMIFILPGIYFMYAFLKQRKIEVNQCNKERNAAGLKTWKCKSTRYLMGFIAGFGLTLIVHFYDTMVAGLFCIGIAGGYLLRIFKKEYFFRVLATGLLSIFLAVLPMGIAFLQGTPLQGSLGWGLNVINGSNNTGAEEEDEADIPGSEKEEINTNTQSVTDQSMTESTDTAGSITDQTMSENGVENAQMTEGTQVKTTRFGMLVEKIRFRITDITQNGLDYLWTGVHNVVMLQASVPWMLFIFGCEGFCLIGGLLFTLIGKHDYGSMLMSAGFGLLLLMMFLSAWRFGLPHIMDASRCSIYVAYMIPVAIGLGMDGMVTLVFGFFKRNIWMNLVSLMTSAALAATLVNGNQIRTPSILTALQSNAAITCLANIKRENEKYKYTICSANDELRMMEDYARHEETITFLRSMEGDAVNGNLTLPTDRVYFFIEKIPLDYTVAYEGSGQLISEEGAKKPLPTAGDISVYEGENRWIVMSRMYYWAQAFMELYGKEIQVYYETDDFICYVVEQNTYSLYDFSIDYGYN
;
A
#
# COMPACT_ATOMS: atom_id res chain seq x y z
N MET A 1 22.90 -2.31 22.17
CA MET A 1 22.02 -1.29 21.55
C MET A 1 20.59 -1.78 21.68
N SER A 2 19.64 -0.95 22.14
CA SER A 2 18.24 -1.41 22.26
C SER A 2 17.59 -1.58 20.89
N MET A 3 16.57 -2.45 20.80
CA MET A 3 15.80 -2.63 19.56
C MET A 3 15.15 -1.34 19.08
N LYS A 4 14.69 -0.46 19.98
CA LYS A 4 14.16 0.87 19.61
C LYS A 4 15.20 1.70 18.86
N VAL A 5 16.44 1.76 19.37
CA VAL A 5 17.53 2.51 18.72
C VAL A 5 17.92 1.87 17.39
N LEU A 6 18.01 0.54 17.34
CA LEU A 6 18.29 -0.20 16.10
C LEU A 6 17.24 0.13 15.02
N THR A 7 15.96 0.02 15.37
CA THR A 7 14.83 0.29 14.48
C THR A 7 14.86 1.72 13.94
N VAL A 8 15.13 2.72 14.78
CA VAL A 8 15.26 4.12 14.33
C VAL A 8 16.44 4.29 13.37
N LEU A 9 17.60 3.70 13.65
CA LEU A 9 18.76 3.78 12.77
C LEU A 9 18.53 3.07 11.43
N GLN A 10 17.88 1.92 11.45
CA GLN A 10 17.47 1.19 10.25
C GLN A 10 16.49 2.02 9.41
N PHE A 11 15.47 2.61 10.04
CA PHE A 11 14.54 3.51 9.35
C PHE A 11 15.26 4.71 8.70
N ILE A 12 16.13 5.40 9.43
CA ILE A 12 16.91 6.54 8.90
C ILE A 12 17.74 6.09 7.69
N SER A 13 18.34 4.90 7.76
CA SER A 13 19.12 4.32 6.67
C SER A 13 18.25 4.06 5.45
N ILE A 14 17.12 3.37 5.61
CA ILE A 14 16.16 3.05 4.54
C ILE A 14 15.62 4.34 3.91
N PHE A 15 15.18 5.31 4.72
CA PHE A 15 14.68 6.59 4.26
C PHE A 15 15.73 7.35 3.45
N THR A 16 16.99 7.38 3.91
CA THR A 16 18.11 8.05 3.24
C THR A 16 18.43 7.38 1.90
N ILE A 17 18.50 6.04 1.88
CA ILE A 17 18.75 5.26 0.67
C ILE A 17 17.64 5.48 -0.35
N TYR A 18 16.38 5.33 0.06
CA TYR A 18 15.22 5.51 -0.82
C TYR A 18 15.17 6.95 -1.36
N THR A 19 15.31 7.97 -0.51
CA THR A 19 15.36 9.37 -0.94
C THR A 19 16.51 9.62 -1.91
N GLY A 20 17.67 9.04 -1.65
CA GLY A 20 18.86 9.16 -2.49
C GLY A 20 18.63 8.60 -3.90
N LEU A 21 18.15 7.36 -3.98
CA LEU A 21 17.96 6.62 -5.22
C LEU A 21 16.79 7.16 -6.04
N PHE A 22 15.63 7.34 -5.43
CA PHE A 22 14.39 7.61 -6.13
C PHE A 22 14.07 9.10 -6.30
N ILE A 23 14.74 9.99 -5.55
CA ILE A 23 14.52 11.45 -5.64
C ILE A 23 15.80 12.20 -5.97
N ALA A 24 16.87 12.02 -5.19
CA ALA A 24 18.06 12.85 -5.31
C ALA A 24 18.84 12.59 -6.61
N VAL A 25 18.96 11.32 -7.03
CA VAL A 25 19.57 10.95 -8.31
C VAL A 25 18.75 11.49 -9.49
N PRO A 26 17.43 11.25 -9.62
CA PRO A 26 16.61 11.88 -10.64
C PRO A 26 16.68 13.41 -10.61
N ALA A 27 16.70 14.02 -9.42
CA ALA A 27 16.88 15.46 -9.28
C ALA A 27 18.21 15.93 -9.86
N LEU A 28 19.32 15.25 -9.56
CA LEU A 28 20.64 15.56 -10.11
C LEU A 28 20.65 15.55 -11.65
N LEU A 29 19.95 14.59 -12.26
CA LEU A 29 19.89 14.41 -13.71
C LEU A 29 18.95 15.40 -14.40
N LEU A 30 17.77 15.63 -13.81
CA LEU A 30 16.67 16.35 -14.45
C LEU A 30 16.58 17.82 -14.06
N HIS A 31 17.24 18.26 -12.98
CA HIS A 31 17.10 19.62 -12.44
C HIS A 31 17.33 20.72 -13.47
N ARG A 32 18.34 20.58 -14.35
CA ARG A 32 18.61 21.59 -15.39
C ARG A 32 17.48 21.72 -16.42
N ARG A 33 16.84 20.60 -16.77
CA ARG A 33 15.73 20.57 -17.74
C ARG A 33 14.42 21.05 -17.13
N LEU A 34 14.28 20.95 -15.80
CA LEU A 34 13.07 21.28 -15.05
C LEU A 34 13.24 22.52 -14.18
N LYS A 35 14.32 23.30 -14.33
CA LYS A 35 14.64 24.43 -13.44
C LYS A 35 13.55 25.51 -13.40
N ASP A 36 12.81 25.65 -14.50
CA ASP A 36 11.75 26.65 -14.68
C ASP A 36 10.39 26.18 -14.14
N GLU A 37 10.31 24.93 -13.67
CA GLU A 37 9.13 24.40 -13.00
C GLU A 37 9.16 24.72 -11.50
N ILE A 38 7.97 24.88 -10.91
CA ILE A 38 7.81 25.00 -9.46
C ILE A 38 8.29 23.73 -8.76
N PHE A 39 8.63 23.85 -7.47
CA PHE A 39 9.20 22.72 -6.71
C PHE A 39 8.33 21.47 -6.75
N SER A 40 7.02 21.59 -6.52
CA SER A 40 6.08 20.45 -6.54
C SER A 40 6.12 19.66 -7.85
N VAL A 41 6.18 20.36 -8.99
CA VAL A 41 6.20 19.72 -10.32
C VAL A 41 7.55 19.05 -10.59
N ARG A 42 8.64 19.68 -10.15
CA ARG A 42 9.97 19.04 -10.20
C ARG A 42 9.99 17.77 -9.37
N PHE A 43 9.44 17.82 -8.15
CA PHE A 43 9.31 16.67 -7.26
C PHE A 43 8.52 15.54 -7.92
N PHE A 44 7.38 15.82 -8.56
CA PHE A 44 6.63 14.84 -9.34
C PHE A 44 7.45 14.18 -10.44
N PHE A 45 8.22 14.95 -11.21
CA PHE A 45 9.09 14.36 -12.22
C PHE A 45 10.18 13.48 -11.60
N TYR A 46 10.76 13.89 -10.47
CA TYR A 46 11.82 13.13 -9.81
C TYR A 46 11.29 11.79 -9.30
N ILE A 47 10.18 11.80 -8.55
CA ILE A 47 9.61 10.60 -7.97
C ILE A 47 9.08 9.65 -9.05
N VAL A 48 8.32 10.14 -10.03
CA VAL A 48 7.73 9.30 -11.07
C VAL A 48 8.80 8.71 -11.99
N LEU A 49 9.73 9.52 -12.50
CA LEU A 49 10.75 9.00 -13.43
C LEU A 49 11.81 8.16 -12.73
N GLY A 50 12.12 8.44 -11.46
CA GLY A 50 13.02 7.64 -10.64
C GLY A 50 12.49 6.21 -10.44
N HIS A 51 11.24 6.10 -10.02
CA HIS A 51 10.58 4.80 -9.85
C HIS A 51 10.39 4.07 -11.16
N PHE A 52 9.87 4.76 -12.19
CA PHE A 52 9.65 4.16 -13.49
C PHE A 52 10.94 3.55 -14.06
N TYR A 53 12.07 4.25 -13.92
CA TYR A 53 13.35 3.73 -14.38
C TYR A 53 13.83 2.52 -13.57
N LEU A 54 13.89 2.62 -12.24
CA LEU A 54 14.47 1.56 -11.41
C LEU A 54 13.63 0.29 -11.39
N ILE A 55 12.29 0.41 -11.37
CA ILE A 55 11.40 -0.75 -11.43
C ILE A 55 11.56 -1.49 -12.76
N ASN A 56 11.55 -0.76 -13.88
CA ASN A 56 11.75 -1.39 -15.20
C ASN A 56 13.15 -1.98 -15.35
N LEU A 57 14.18 -1.38 -14.73
CA LEU A 57 15.53 -1.96 -14.70
C LEU A 57 15.53 -3.31 -13.99
N VAL A 58 14.90 -3.41 -12.81
CA VAL A 58 14.81 -4.66 -12.06
C VAL A 58 14.05 -5.71 -12.88
N LEU A 59 12.85 -5.38 -13.36
CA LEU A 59 12.04 -6.30 -14.17
C LEU A 59 12.81 -6.79 -15.40
N PHE A 60 13.48 -5.89 -16.12
CA PHE A 60 14.28 -6.26 -17.28
C PHE A 60 15.41 -7.23 -16.94
N LEU A 61 16.15 -7.00 -15.85
CA LEU A 61 17.24 -7.88 -15.44
C LEU A 61 16.75 -9.22 -14.88
N GLN A 62 15.59 -9.23 -14.20
CA GLN A 62 14.94 -10.43 -13.68
C GLN A 62 14.46 -11.34 -14.82
N LEU A 63 13.82 -10.78 -15.86
CA LEU A 63 13.39 -11.53 -17.04
C LEU A 63 14.56 -12.11 -17.87
N LEU A 64 15.76 -11.55 -17.70
CA LEU A 64 16.99 -12.06 -18.30
C LEU A 64 17.75 -13.03 -17.38
N HIS A 65 17.26 -13.28 -16.17
CA HIS A 65 17.90 -14.08 -15.12
C HIS A 65 19.35 -13.66 -14.79
N ILE A 66 19.65 -12.36 -14.90
CA ILE A 66 20.97 -11.79 -14.58
C ILE A 66 20.87 -10.69 -13.51
N SER A 67 19.73 -10.59 -12.82
CA SER A 67 19.55 -9.65 -11.73
C SER A 67 20.42 -10.03 -10.54
N GLY A 68 21.20 -9.06 -10.08
CA GLY A 68 22.08 -9.22 -8.92
C GLY A 68 22.74 -7.89 -8.57
N ARG A 69 23.49 -7.87 -7.46
CA ARG A 69 24.08 -6.63 -6.92
C ARG A 69 24.89 -5.86 -7.96
N PHE A 70 25.75 -6.55 -8.71
CA PHE A 70 26.60 -5.91 -9.71
C PHE A 70 25.81 -5.34 -10.89
N THR A 71 24.89 -6.11 -11.47
CA THR A 71 24.11 -5.69 -12.64
C THR A 71 23.15 -4.55 -12.30
N LEU A 72 22.56 -4.54 -11.11
CA LEU A 72 21.73 -3.44 -10.62
C LEU A 72 22.53 -2.15 -10.37
N ILE A 73 23.71 -2.24 -9.73
CA ILE A 73 24.59 -1.09 -9.54
C ILE A 73 25.07 -0.54 -10.89
N LEU A 74 25.50 -1.42 -11.80
CA LEU A 74 25.94 -1.02 -13.13
C LEU A 74 24.81 -0.36 -13.91
N GLY A 75 23.63 -0.99 -13.94
CA GLY A 75 22.44 -0.50 -14.63
C GLY A 75 21.99 0.87 -14.11
N SER A 76 22.07 1.11 -12.81
CA SER A 76 21.67 2.39 -12.22
C SER A 76 22.75 3.48 -12.29
N ALA A 77 24.03 3.15 -12.13
CA ALA A 77 25.12 4.12 -12.12
C ALA A 77 25.56 4.55 -13.53
N LEU A 78 25.56 3.64 -14.50
CA LEU A 78 26.06 3.91 -15.86
C LEU A 78 25.27 5.04 -16.56
N PRO A 79 23.93 5.05 -16.58
CA PRO A 79 23.15 6.15 -17.18
C PRO A 79 23.38 7.48 -16.47
N VAL A 80 23.59 7.47 -15.14
CA VAL A 80 23.92 8.67 -14.37
C VAL A 80 25.25 9.25 -14.86
N VAL A 81 26.28 8.41 -15.00
CA VAL A 81 27.61 8.82 -15.49
C VAL A 81 27.51 9.35 -16.92
N ILE A 82 26.86 8.63 -17.83
CA ILE A 82 26.66 9.03 -19.24
C ILE A 82 25.95 10.39 -19.30
N SER A 83 24.85 10.54 -18.57
CA SER A 83 24.07 11.77 -18.54
C SER A 83 24.89 12.94 -18.01
N LEU A 84 25.70 12.74 -16.96
CA LEU A 84 26.58 13.78 -16.41
C LEU A 84 27.69 14.18 -17.37
N VAL A 85 28.32 13.23 -18.08
CA VAL A 85 29.34 13.51 -19.11
C VAL A 85 28.74 14.37 -20.21
N HIS A 86 27.57 13.99 -20.72
CA HIS A 86 26.92 14.67 -21.83
C HIS A 86 26.37 16.06 -21.44
N THR A 87 25.73 16.19 -20.28
CA THR A 87 25.12 17.46 -19.85
C THR A 87 26.11 18.44 -19.21
N LYS A 88 27.15 17.97 -18.52
CA LYS A 88 28.12 18.86 -17.84
C LYS A 88 29.41 19.08 -18.64
N ARG A 89 29.54 18.51 -19.84
CA ARG A 89 30.75 18.56 -20.69
C ARG A 89 32.03 18.23 -19.89
N VAL A 90 31.92 17.30 -18.94
CA VAL A 90 33.09 16.85 -18.18
C VAL A 90 33.81 15.84 -19.06
N SER A 91 35.05 16.15 -19.45
CA SER A 91 35.87 15.26 -20.29
C SER A 91 36.01 13.89 -19.60
N PRO A 92 35.71 12.76 -20.29
CA PRO A 92 35.94 11.41 -19.78
C PRO A 92 37.41 11.20 -19.40
N LYS A 93 38.34 11.80 -20.14
CA LYS A 93 39.78 11.80 -19.82
C LYS A 93 40.06 12.48 -18.48
N LYS A 94 39.32 13.52 -18.09
CA LYS A 94 39.48 14.20 -16.78
C LYS A 94 38.96 13.33 -15.62
N ILE A 95 37.86 12.62 -15.81
CA ILE A 95 37.31 11.68 -14.82
C ILE A 95 38.23 10.46 -14.69
N GLY A 96 38.64 9.87 -15.82
CA GLY A 96 39.58 8.76 -15.87
C GLY A 96 40.97 9.11 -15.34
N HIS A 97 41.44 10.35 -15.52
CA HIS A 97 42.71 10.82 -14.96
C HIS A 97 42.61 11.15 -13.46
N ILE A 98 41.45 11.58 -12.95
CA ILE A 98 41.20 11.76 -11.52
C ILE A 98 41.09 10.41 -10.80
N ILE A 99 40.33 9.47 -11.37
CA ILE A 99 40.18 8.11 -10.84
C ILE A 99 41.52 7.38 -10.97
N GLY A 100 42.12 7.40 -12.17
CA GLY A 100 43.39 6.75 -12.52
C GLY A 100 44.61 7.30 -11.79
N ASN A 101 44.75 8.62 -11.57
CA ASN A 101 45.82 9.13 -10.70
C ASN A 101 45.61 8.71 -9.25
N ARG A 102 44.36 8.72 -8.76
CA ARG A 102 44.06 8.36 -7.37
C ARG A 102 44.26 6.87 -7.10
N THR A 103 43.89 5.97 -8.03
CA THR A 103 44.22 4.54 -7.93
C THR A 103 45.71 4.28 -8.15
N SER A 104 46.38 4.99 -9.06
CA SER A 104 47.84 4.93 -9.26
C SER A 104 48.62 5.27 -7.98
N HIS A 105 48.20 6.28 -7.23
CA HIS A 105 48.86 6.66 -5.96
C HIS A 105 48.60 5.68 -4.81
N VAL A 106 47.46 4.99 -4.80
CA VAL A 106 47.14 3.91 -3.84
C VAL A 106 47.93 2.64 -4.16
N ILE A 107 48.06 2.29 -5.44
CA ILE A 107 48.84 1.14 -5.92
C ILE A 107 50.35 1.36 -5.74
N ARG A 108 50.81 2.61 -5.77
CA ARG A 108 52.22 2.99 -5.56
C ARG A 108 52.60 3.28 -4.10
N GLU A 109 51.77 2.93 -3.12
CA GLU A 109 51.99 3.17 -1.67
C GLU A 109 52.27 4.63 -1.24
N THR A 110 52.02 5.60 -2.12
CA THR A 110 52.29 7.04 -1.83
C THR A 110 51.10 7.75 -1.17
N LEU A 111 49.92 7.12 -1.16
CA LEU A 111 48.71 7.60 -0.48
C LEU A 111 48.07 6.46 0.30
N GLY A 112 48.12 6.55 1.64
CA GLY A 112 47.44 5.58 2.49
C GLY A 112 45.92 5.64 2.30
N ILE A 113 45.26 4.47 2.26
CA ILE A 113 43.80 4.32 2.11
C ILE A 113 43.02 5.20 3.11
N LYS A 114 43.56 5.35 4.33
CA LYS A 114 43.02 6.23 5.37
C LYS A 114 42.97 7.71 4.95
N LEU A 115 44.00 8.21 4.26
CA LEU A 115 44.07 9.59 3.79
C LEU A 115 43.10 9.84 2.62
N LEU A 116 42.98 8.88 1.70
CA LEU A 116 42.01 8.94 0.60
C LEU A 116 40.57 8.99 1.14
N LEU A 117 40.24 8.14 2.11
CA LEU A 117 38.95 8.16 2.80
C LEU A 117 38.71 9.50 3.48
N LEU A 118 39.71 10.05 4.16
CA LEU A 118 39.61 11.35 4.82
C LEU A 118 39.37 12.49 3.82
N GLU A 119 40.04 12.49 2.66
CA GLU A 119 39.77 13.47 1.59
C GLU A 119 38.36 13.35 1.03
N ILE A 120 37.87 12.12 0.81
CA ILE A 120 36.51 11.85 0.34
C ILE A 120 35.50 12.36 1.37
N VAL A 121 35.68 12.03 2.65
CA VAL A 121 34.84 12.50 3.76
C VAL A 121 34.85 14.02 3.85
N GLN A 122 36.02 14.67 3.74
CA GLN A 122 36.12 16.13 3.74
C GLN A 122 35.50 16.78 2.50
N TRP A 123 35.63 16.16 1.33
CA TRP A 123 34.98 16.62 0.10
C TRP A 123 33.46 16.50 0.19
N ILE A 124 32.95 15.36 0.66
CA ILE A 124 31.53 15.13 0.96
C ILE A 124 31.06 16.16 2.00
N GLY A 125 31.78 16.33 3.10
CA GLY A 125 31.46 17.30 4.16
C GLY A 125 31.37 18.74 3.65
N ARG A 126 32.30 19.17 2.78
CA ARG A 126 32.24 20.49 2.12
C ARG A 126 31.01 20.64 1.20
N LYS A 127 30.65 19.59 0.47
CA LYS A 127 29.44 19.58 -0.37
C LYS A 127 28.16 19.60 0.47
N ILE A 128 28.10 18.82 1.55
CA ILE A 128 27.02 18.82 2.52
C ILE A 128 26.88 20.22 3.12
N LYS A 129 27.95 20.83 3.63
CA LYS A 129 27.90 22.20 4.19
C LYS A 129 27.36 23.23 3.19
N LYS A 130 27.76 23.13 1.91
CA LYS A 130 27.24 24.00 0.84
C LYS A 130 25.77 23.72 0.51
N LEU A 131 25.34 22.46 0.57
CA LEU A 131 23.95 22.05 0.40
C LEU A 131 23.10 22.55 1.57
N CYS A 132 23.53 22.31 2.81
CA CYS A 132 22.92 22.83 4.03
C CYS A 132 22.81 24.35 4.01
N GLY A 133 23.85 25.07 3.58
CA GLY A 133 23.78 26.53 3.42
C GLY A 133 22.74 26.99 2.40
N ARG A 134 22.59 26.26 1.28
CA ARG A 134 21.53 26.53 0.28
C ARG A 134 20.14 26.18 0.80
N MET A 135 20.00 25.07 1.50
CA MET A 135 18.74 24.65 2.12
C MET A 135 18.32 25.64 3.21
N CYS A 136 19.25 26.06 4.07
CA CYS A 136 19.03 27.09 5.07
C CYS A 136 18.62 28.42 4.41
N GLY A 137 19.30 28.84 3.34
CA GLY A 137 18.90 30.02 2.57
C GLY A 137 17.51 29.91 1.90
N LEU A 138 17.09 28.71 1.50
CA LEU A 138 15.75 28.43 0.99
C LEU A 138 14.70 28.47 2.09
N ILE A 139 14.99 27.85 3.25
CA ILE A 139 14.14 27.89 4.44
C ILE A 139 13.96 29.32 4.90
N ILE A 140 15.03 30.13 4.99
CA ILE A 140 14.91 31.55 5.40
C ILE A 140 14.04 32.36 4.43
N ARG A 141 14.15 32.11 3.11
CA ARG A 141 13.33 32.81 2.10
C ARG A 141 11.86 32.38 2.09
N HIS A 142 11.57 31.15 2.49
CA HIS A 142 10.23 30.57 2.56
C HIS A 142 9.96 30.06 3.99
N PHE A 143 10.23 30.90 4.99
CA PHE A 143 10.28 30.49 6.40
C PHE A 143 9.00 29.80 6.87
N ALA A 144 7.83 30.38 6.57
CA ALA A 144 6.56 29.80 6.95
C ALA A 144 6.32 28.41 6.32
N ASP A 145 6.56 28.26 5.01
CA ASP A 145 6.45 26.95 4.35
C ASP A 145 7.49 25.94 4.88
N GLY A 146 8.69 26.40 5.22
CA GLY A 146 9.73 25.56 5.81
C GLY A 146 9.34 25.04 7.20
N VAL A 147 8.83 25.92 8.08
CA VAL A 147 8.34 25.55 9.41
C VAL A 147 7.14 24.60 9.29
N LEU A 148 6.16 24.93 8.45
CA LEU A 148 4.98 24.08 8.25
C LEU A 148 5.34 22.71 7.68
N PHE A 149 6.34 22.62 6.79
CA PHE A 149 6.84 21.35 6.29
C PHE A 149 7.47 20.50 7.40
N VAL A 150 8.33 21.10 8.24
CA VAL A 150 8.94 20.39 9.37
C VAL A 150 7.88 19.91 10.36
N VAL A 151 6.93 20.77 10.72
CA VAL A 151 5.81 20.41 11.62
C VAL A 151 4.98 19.30 11.00
N PHE A 152 4.62 19.41 9.72
CA PHE A 152 3.84 18.39 9.02
C PHE A 152 4.55 17.03 8.97
N THR A 153 5.84 17.01 8.61
CA THR A 153 6.65 15.78 8.64
C THR A 153 6.71 15.19 10.04
N ALA A 154 6.91 16.01 11.07
CA ALA A 154 6.92 15.55 12.45
C ALA A 154 5.55 14.98 12.85
N THR A 155 4.44 15.60 12.46
CA THR A 155 3.09 15.09 12.71
C THR A 155 2.88 13.74 12.04
N VAL A 156 3.24 13.57 10.76
CA VAL A 156 3.12 12.27 10.07
C VAL A 156 3.97 11.21 10.75
N LEU A 157 5.20 11.54 11.18
CA LEU A 157 6.07 10.62 11.91
C LEU A 157 5.52 10.26 13.30
N VAL A 158 4.88 11.19 14.02
CA VAL A 158 4.23 10.89 15.29
C VAL A 158 3.02 9.99 15.06
N MET A 159 2.17 10.30 14.08
CA MET A 159 0.95 9.53 13.84
C MET A 159 1.25 8.10 13.38
N TYR A 160 2.15 7.92 12.41
CA TYR A 160 2.42 6.61 11.81
C TYR A 160 3.70 5.94 12.32
N GLY A 161 4.73 6.71 12.66
CA GLY A 161 6.02 6.18 13.13
C GLY A 161 6.02 5.75 14.60
N THR A 162 5.02 6.13 15.41
CA THR A 162 4.88 5.63 16.79
C THR A 162 4.68 4.10 16.81
N ASN A 163 4.00 3.53 15.84
CA ASN A 163 3.85 2.07 15.74
C ASN A 163 5.21 1.39 15.52
N MET A 164 6.07 1.95 14.65
CA MET A 164 7.39 1.40 14.31
C MET A 164 8.30 1.19 15.55
N ILE A 165 8.18 2.05 16.57
CA ILE A 165 9.00 1.99 17.78
C ILE A 165 8.39 1.12 18.89
N ASN A 166 7.11 0.76 18.77
CA ASN A 166 6.37 -0.02 19.78
C ASN A 166 6.00 -1.42 19.28
N THR A 167 5.96 -1.65 17.98
CA THR A 167 5.56 -2.90 17.32
C THR A 167 6.60 -3.26 16.27
N TYR A 168 7.29 -4.40 16.46
CA TYR A 168 8.38 -4.86 15.62
C TYR A 168 8.00 -6.00 14.67
N GLY A 169 6.87 -6.67 14.86
CA GLY A 169 6.38 -7.68 13.93
C GLY A 169 5.68 -7.07 12.71
N TYR A 170 5.27 -7.92 11.78
CA TYR A 170 4.42 -7.50 10.67
C TYR A 170 3.01 -7.18 11.17
N CYS A 171 2.41 -6.13 10.61
CA CYS A 171 1.07 -5.66 10.99
C CYS A 171 -0.01 -6.04 9.95
N ALA A 172 0.31 -6.93 9.00
CA ALA A 172 -0.63 -7.43 8.00
C ALA A 172 -0.22 -8.83 7.53
N SER A 173 -1.20 -9.69 7.29
CA SER A 173 -1.04 -11.10 6.89
C SER A 173 -0.49 -11.27 5.48
N ASP A 174 -0.62 -10.25 4.62
CA ASP A 174 -0.05 -10.26 3.26
C ASP A 174 1.48 -10.12 3.25
N ILE A 175 2.08 -9.61 4.34
CA ILE A 175 3.51 -9.27 4.36
C ILE A 175 4.43 -10.51 4.25
N PRO A 176 4.19 -11.63 4.95
CA PRO A 176 4.93 -12.88 4.72
C PRO A 176 4.91 -13.34 3.25
N VAL A 177 3.77 -13.20 2.56
CA VAL A 177 3.65 -13.55 1.13
C VAL A 177 4.53 -12.65 0.27
N HIS A 178 4.53 -11.34 0.52
CA HIS A 178 5.40 -10.41 -0.18
C HIS A 178 6.89 -10.66 0.12
N ASN A 179 7.21 -11.06 1.35
CA ASN A 179 8.57 -11.43 1.75
C ASN A 179 9.07 -12.63 0.94
N TYR A 180 8.26 -13.69 0.87
CA TYR A 180 8.52 -14.87 0.04
C TYR A 180 8.80 -14.50 -1.42
N TRP A 181 7.94 -13.69 -2.03
CA TRP A 181 8.12 -13.27 -3.43
C TRP A 181 9.41 -12.47 -3.64
N ILE A 182 9.79 -11.60 -2.69
CA ILE A 182 11.03 -10.82 -2.80
C ILE A 182 12.27 -11.71 -2.61
N ASN A 183 12.21 -12.70 -1.72
CA ASN A 183 13.31 -13.64 -1.53
C ASN A 183 13.50 -14.52 -2.79
N ALA A 184 12.42 -14.94 -3.44
CA ALA A 184 12.48 -15.64 -4.75
C ALA A 184 13.12 -14.78 -5.86
N MET A 185 12.93 -13.46 -5.85
CA MET A 185 13.66 -12.55 -6.75
C MET A 185 15.19 -12.59 -6.53
N GLY A 186 15.65 -12.96 -5.33
CA GLY A 186 17.06 -13.25 -5.04
C GLY A 186 17.62 -14.41 -5.89
N GLN A 187 16.75 -15.32 -6.29
CA GLN A 187 17.04 -16.47 -7.16
C GLN A 187 16.71 -16.21 -8.64
N ASN A 188 16.45 -14.95 -9.01
CA ASN A 188 15.99 -14.55 -10.35
C ASN A 188 14.62 -15.11 -10.76
N ASP A 189 13.73 -15.31 -9.79
CA ASP A 189 12.33 -15.71 -10.02
C ASP A 189 11.35 -14.63 -9.53
N VAL A 190 11.07 -13.67 -10.42
CA VAL A 190 10.19 -12.52 -10.12
C VAL A 190 8.71 -12.84 -10.13
N PHE A 191 8.29 -13.98 -10.69
CA PHE A 191 6.88 -14.37 -10.75
C PHE A 191 6.67 -15.77 -10.19
N VAL A 192 7.35 -16.07 -9.08
CA VAL A 192 7.35 -17.39 -8.41
C VAL A 192 5.94 -17.93 -8.10
N ALA A 193 4.98 -17.03 -7.85
CA ALA A 193 3.58 -17.38 -7.56
C ALA A 193 2.62 -16.98 -8.70
N GLY A 194 3.15 -16.74 -9.90
CA GLY A 194 2.42 -16.25 -11.07
C GLY A 194 2.53 -14.74 -11.27
N ILE A 195 2.04 -14.31 -12.43
CA ILE A 195 2.13 -12.91 -12.90
C ILE A 195 1.21 -12.02 -12.07
N TYR A 196 1.82 -10.99 -11.46
CA TYR A 196 1.18 -9.96 -10.66
C TYR A 196 1.94 -8.62 -10.85
N PRO A 197 1.37 -7.46 -10.49
CA PRO A 197 2.09 -6.19 -10.42
C PRO A 197 3.20 -6.20 -9.36
N PHE A 198 4.44 -6.39 -9.80
CA PHE A 198 5.61 -6.53 -8.91
C PHE A 198 6.38 -5.21 -8.64
N GLY A 199 5.80 -4.05 -8.97
CA GLY A 199 6.48 -2.76 -8.88
C GLY A 199 6.98 -2.42 -7.47
N PHE A 200 6.18 -2.70 -6.44
CA PHE A 200 6.59 -2.55 -5.04
C PHE A 200 7.74 -3.51 -4.69
N HIS A 201 7.61 -4.79 -5.03
CA HIS A 201 8.60 -5.83 -4.78
C HIS A 201 9.94 -5.50 -5.44
N CYS A 202 9.92 -4.97 -6.67
CA CYS A 202 11.12 -4.50 -7.37
C CYS A 202 11.88 -3.42 -6.59
N VAL A 203 11.18 -2.50 -5.93
CA VAL A 203 11.79 -1.44 -5.12
C VAL A 203 12.45 -2.03 -3.87
N ILE A 204 11.74 -2.91 -3.15
CA ILE A 204 12.28 -3.56 -1.95
C ILE A 204 13.47 -4.45 -2.30
N TYR A 205 13.33 -5.29 -3.33
CA TYR A 205 14.40 -6.13 -3.87
C TYR A 205 15.64 -5.32 -4.29
N TYR A 206 15.45 -4.17 -4.97
CA TYR A 206 16.57 -3.32 -5.37
C TYR A 206 17.33 -2.82 -4.15
N ILE A 207 16.62 -2.30 -3.15
CA ILE A 207 17.24 -1.78 -1.91
C ILE A 207 17.96 -2.91 -1.18
N HIS A 208 17.31 -4.06 -1.01
CA HIS A 208 17.89 -5.25 -0.39
C HIS A 208 19.19 -5.66 -1.10
N THR A 209 19.13 -5.93 -2.39
CA THR A 209 20.24 -6.49 -3.17
C THR A 209 21.42 -5.52 -3.28
N VAL A 210 21.17 -4.22 -3.41
CA VAL A 210 22.24 -3.22 -3.57
C VAL A 210 22.92 -2.88 -2.24
N THR A 211 22.14 -2.76 -1.17
CA THR A 211 22.61 -2.24 0.12
C THR A 211 22.91 -3.31 1.17
N GLY A 212 22.32 -4.50 1.03
CA GLY A 212 22.42 -5.60 1.99
C GLY A 212 21.48 -5.47 3.19
N ILE A 213 20.54 -4.52 3.19
CA ILE A 213 19.49 -4.47 4.23
C ILE A 213 18.52 -5.63 3.99
N GLU A 214 18.30 -6.44 5.02
CA GLU A 214 17.42 -7.61 4.99
C GLU A 214 15.98 -7.29 4.55
N THR A 215 15.39 -8.19 3.76
CA THR A 215 14.03 -8.06 3.24
C THR A 215 13.02 -7.86 4.37
N TYR A 216 13.08 -8.65 5.44
CA TYR A 216 12.12 -8.52 6.55
C TYR A 216 12.25 -7.19 7.29
N VAL A 217 13.47 -6.65 7.40
CA VAL A 217 13.70 -5.30 7.99
C VAL A 217 13.08 -4.23 7.10
N LEU A 218 13.23 -4.36 5.77
CA LEU A 218 12.59 -3.45 4.83
C LEU A 218 11.07 -3.54 4.93
N LEU A 219 10.48 -4.73 4.91
CA LEU A 219 9.03 -4.90 4.98
C LEU A 219 8.42 -4.43 6.31
N ARG A 220 9.17 -4.52 7.41
CA ARG A 220 8.77 -3.96 8.72
C ARG A 220 8.77 -2.43 8.74
N LEU A 221 9.72 -1.77 8.09
CA LEU A 221 10.01 -0.35 8.31
C LEU A 221 9.66 0.56 7.12
N PHE A 222 9.54 0.00 5.92
CA PHE A 222 9.35 0.78 4.69
C PHE A 222 8.00 1.50 4.66
N TYR A 223 6.99 1.02 5.37
CA TYR A 223 5.69 1.69 5.44
C TYR A 223 5.80 3.13 5.93
N VAL A 224 6.72 3.46 6.85
CA VAL A 224 6.89 4.85 7.31
C VAL A 224 7.43 5.71 6.16
N VAL A 225 8.34 5.16 5.35
CA VAL A 225 8.85 5.84 4.15
C VAL A 225 7.72 6.03 3.14
N GLN A 226 6.97 4.98 2.83
CA GLN A 226 5.87 5.03 1.86
C GLN A 226 4.84 6.10 2.26
N VAL A 227 4.45 6.15 3.54
CA VAL A 227 3.44 7.07 4.06
C VAL A 227 3.91 8.51 3.97
N LEU A 228 5.17 8.79 4.31
CA LEU A 228 5.74 10.13 4.14
C LEU A 228 5.63 10.60 2.68
N TYR A 229 5.96 9.72 1.73
CA TYR A 229 5.90 10.06 0.31
C TYR A 229 4.49 10.19 -0.25
N ILE A 230 3.52 9.42 0.24
CA ILE A 230 2.08 9.62 -0.07
C ILE A 230 1.64 11.01 0.39
N HIS A 231 1.98 11.38 1.63
CA HIS A 231 1.62 12.68 2.20
C HIS A 231 2.35 13.85 1.51
N TYR A 232 3.61 13.66 1.11
CA TYR A 232 4.36 14.65 0.32
C TYR A 232 3.80 14.79 -1.11
N ALA A 233 3.35 13.70 -1.74
CA ALA A 233 2.70 13.76 -3.04
C ALA A 233 1.37 14.54 -2.97
N LEU A 234 0.56 14.30 -1.94
CA LEU A 234 -0.67 15.06 -1.67
C LEU A 234 -0.39 16.56 -1.44
N LEU A 235 0.55 16.89 -0.56
CA LEU A 235 0.95 18.27 -0.31
C LEU A 235 1.46 18.94 -1.60
N ALA A 236 2.33 18.26 -2.34
CA ALA A 236 2.86 18.78 -3.61
C ALA A 236 1.74 19.02 -4.63
N PHE A 237 0.75 18.12 -4.70
CA PHE A 237 -0.41 18.25 -5.59
C PHE A 237 -1.23 19.48 -5.24
N LEU A 238 -1.62 19.61 -3.97
CA LEU A 238 -2.35 20.78 -3.47
C LEU A 238 -1.56 22.06 -3.70
N LYS A 239 -0.25 22.09 -3.41
CA LYS A 239 0.62 23.25 -3.67
C LYS A 239 0.77 23.59 -5.15
N ALA A 240 0.59 22.63 -6.05
CA ALA A 240 0.66 22.85 -7.49
C ALA A 240 -0.68 23.32 -8.09
N CYS A 241 -1.80 22.95 -7.46
CA CYS A 241 -3.15 23.27 -7.91
C CYS A 241 -3.73 24.54 -7.26
N CYS A 242 -3.43 24.78 -5.97
CA CYS A 242 -3.91 25.94 -5.24
C CYS A 242 -3.25 27.24 -5.71
N ARG A 243 -4.02 28.33 -5.70
CA ARG A 243 -3.52 29.69 -5.98
C ARG A 243 -3.04 30.41 -4.72
N THR A 244 -3.59 30.04 -3.57
CA THR A 244 -3.22 30.54 -2.25
C THR A 244 -2.05 29.76 -1.68
N SER A 245 -1.32 30.39 -0.75
CA SER A 245 -0.14 29.78 -0.15
C SER A 245 -0.50 28.75 0.93
N TYR A 246 -1.59 28.93 1.69
CA TYR A 246 -1.79 28.17 2.93
C TYR A 246 -2.97 27.19 2.96
N CYS A 247 -3.97 27.28 2.07
CA CYS A 247 -5.09 26.31 2.06
C CYS A 247 -4.63 24.85 1.93
N ALA A 248 -3.56 24.61 1.15
CA ALA A 248 -2.93 23.30 1.03
C ALA A 248 -2.46 22.74 2.39
N TRP A 249 -1.95 23.60 3.29
CA TRP A 249 -1.51 23.17 4.61
C TRP A 249 -2.67 22.76 5.50
N GLY A 250 -3.74 23.58 5.56
CA GLY A 250 -4.93 23.25 6.34
C GLY A 250 -5.50 21.88 5.96
N ALA A 251 -5.64 21.62 4.66
CA ALA A 251 -6.14 20.36 4.14
C ALA A 251 -5.29 19.13 4.54
N VAL A 252 -3.96 19.20 4.40
CA VAL A 252 -3.11 18.05 4.76
C VAL A 252 -3.04 17.83 6.27
N PHE A 253 -3.14 18.88 7.09
CA PHE A 253 -3.23 18.72 8.55
C PHE A 253 -4.55 18.07 8.96
N VAL A 254 -5.67 18.44 8.35
CA VAL A 254 -6.95 17.76 8.56
C VAL A 254 -6.83 16.27 8.24
N TYR A 255 -6.22 15.92 7.11
CA TYR A 255 -6.06 14.51 6.72
C TYR A 255 -5.30 13.67 7.76
N VAL A 256 -4.23 14.24 8.32
CA VAL A 256 -3.37 13.52 9.28
C VAL A 256 -3.95 13.49 10.68
N LEU A 257 -4.57 14.60 11.11
CA LEU A 257 -4.96 14.84 12.50
C LEU A 257 -6.44 14.56 12.79
N ALA A 258 -7.34 14.64 11.83
CA ALA A 258 -8.75 14.54 12.15
C ALA A 258 -9.15 13.13 12.61
N ALA A 259 -9.85 13.06 13.75
CA ALA A 259 -10.37 11.83 14.32
C ALA A 259 -11.56 11.26 13.54
N PHE A 260 -12.15 12.01 12.61
CA PHE A 260 -13.38 11.59 11.95
C PHE A 260 -13.23 10.39 11.00
N PHE A 261 -12.00 10.08 10.56
CA PHE A 261 -11.75 8.98 9.63
C PHE A 261 -11.90 7.63 10.32
N ASN A 262 -12.57 6.70 9.64
CA ASN A 262 -12.67 5.32 10.11
C ASN A 262 -11.30 4.64 10.12
N ARG A 263 -11.05 3.72 11.07
CA ARG A 263 -9.78 2.99 11.22
C ARG A 263 -9.33 2.33 9.92
N ASN A 264 -10.27 1.78 9.15
CA ASN A 264 -9.98 1.09 7.88
C ASN A 264 -9.37 2.00 6.80
N THR A 265 -9.56 3.32 6.89
CA THR A 265 -9.02 4.26 5.90
C THR A 265 -7.55 4.62 6.13
N TYR A 266 -6.96 4.19 7.25
CA TYR A 266 -5.59 4.53 7.59
C TYR A 266 -4.78 3.41 8.26
N SER A 267 -5.42 2.35 8.76
CA SER A 267 -4.71 1.24 9.42
C SER A 267 -3.75 0.52 8.48
N ARG A 268 -4.10 0.42 7.19
CA ARG A 268 -3.25 -0.21 6.18
C ARG A 268 -1.93 0.53 5.92
N TYR A 269 -1.90 1.84 6.19
CA TYR A 269 -0.68 2.64 6.06
C TYR A 269 0.45 2.20 7.01
N TYR A 270 0.14 1.41 8.04
CA TYR A 270 1.11 0.88 8.99
C TYR A 270 1.80 -0.42 8.54
N SER A 271 1.54 -0.86 7.31
CA SER A 271 2.14 -2.06 6.70
C SER A 271 2.69 -1.74 5.31
N SER A 272 3.81 -2.35 4.94
CA SER A 272 4.49 -2.07 3.67
C SER A 272 3.80 -2.85 2.53
N LEU A 273 2.75 -2.26 1.96
CA LEU A 273 1.82 -2.93 1.06
C LEU A 273 1.82 -2.29 -0.34
N PRO A 274 1.71 -3.08 -1.43
CA PRO A 274 1.76 -2.57 -2.80
C PRO A 274 0.70 -1.52 -3.12
N GLN A 275 -0.56 -1.73 -2.67
CA GLN A 275 -1.66 -0.81 -2.91
C GLN A 275 -1.34 0.59 -2.35
N GLU A 276 -0.95 0.67 -1.08
CA GLU A 276 -0.62 1.93 -0.43
C GLU A 276 0.59 2.59 -1.11
N PHE A 277 1.61 1.80 -1.49
CA PHE A 277 2.76 2.30 -2.21
C PHE A 277 2.40 2.93 -3.57
N GLY A 278 1.47 2.34 -4.33
CA GLY A 278 1.09 2.85 -5.65
C GLY A 278 0.32 4.17 -5.61
N MET A 279 -0.30 4.52 -4.48
CA MET A 279 -0.95 5.82 -4.27
C MET A 279 -0.03 7.03 -4.48
N ILE A 280 1.29 6.84 -4.31
CA ILE A 280 2.32 7.86 -4.55
C ILE A 280 2.23 8.43 -5.98
N PHE A 281 1.81 7.63 -6.96
CA PHE A 281 1.88 7.97 -8.39
C PHE A 281 0.57 8.52 -8.97
N ILE A 282 -0.55 8.35 -8.28
CA ILE A 282 -1.89 8.75 -8.73
C ILE A 282 -1.96 10.27 -8.95
N LEU A 283 -1.77 11.07 -7.88
CA LEU A 283 -1.87 12.53 -7.96
C LEU A 283 -0.81 13.17 -8.89
N PRO A 284 0.47 12.74 -8.89
CA PRO A 284 1.43 13.19 -9.91
C PRO A 284 0.94 12.94 -11.35
N GLY A 285 0.40 11.75 -11.63
CA GLY A 285 -0.18 11.41 -12.93
C GLY A 285 -1.28 12.38 -13.34
N ILE A 286 -2.27 12.58 -12.48
CA ILE A 286 -3.39 13.53 -12.69
C ILE A 286 -2.87 14.94 -12.97
N TYR A 287 -1.93 15.42 -12.15
CA TYR A 287 -1.37 16.76 -12.31
C TYR A 287 -0.66 16.93 -13.66
N PHE A 288 0.09 15.93 -14.11
CA PHE A 288 0.74 15.99 -15.42
C PHE A 288 -0.26 16.15 -16.55
N MET A 289 -1.44 15.53 -16.46
CA MET A 289 -2.50 15.75 -17.45
C MET A 289 -3.06 17.18 -17.39
N TYR A 290 -3.28 17.75 -16.19
CA TYR A 290 -3.66 19.17 -16.04
C TYR A 290 -2.62 20.11 -16.67
N ALA A 291 -1.35 19.88 -16.36
CA ALA A 291 -0.24 20.67 -16.87
C ALA A 291 -0.11 20.55 -18.40
N PHE A 292 -0.32 19.34 -18.95
CA PHE A 292 -0.40 19.11 -20.38
C PHE A 292 -1.53 19.92 -21.03
N LEU A 293 -2.77 19.79 -20.54
CA LEU A 293 -3.95 20.45 -21.13
C LEU A 293 -3.84 21.98 -21.09
N LYS A 294 -3.20 22.53 -20.05
CA LYS A 294 -2.90 23.96 -19.93
C LYS A 294 -1.78 24.40 -20.88
N GLN A 295 -0.64 23.70 -20.87
CA GLN A 295 0.51 24.09 -21.69
C GLN A 295 0.23 23.91 -23.18
N ARG A 296 -0.49 22.85 -23.56
CA ARG A 296 -0.85 22.57 -24.95
C ARG A 296 -1.76 23.67 -25.53
N LYS A 297 -2.67 24.22 -24.72
CA LYS A 297 -3.48 25.38 -25.12
C LYS A 297 -2.64 26.59 -25.48
N ILE A 298 -1.59 26.89 -24.70
CA ILE A 298 -0.67 28.00 -24.98
C ILE A 298 0.05 27.75 -26.32
N GLU A 299 0.58 26.54 -26.51
CA GLU A 299 1.29 26.15 -27.73
C GLU A 299 0.38 26.20 -28.98
N VAL A 300 -0.86 25.68 -28.88
CA VAL A 300 -1.86 25.74 -29.96
C VAL A 300 -2.16 27.18 -30.34
N ASN A 301 -2.43 28.04 -29.35
CA ASN A 301 -2.73 29.44 -29.59
C ASN A 301 -1.56 30.18 -30.24
N GLN A 302 -0.33 29.88 -29.83
CA GLN A 302 0.87 30.46 -30.42
C GLN A 302 1.06 30.01 -31.88
N CYS A 303 0.95 28.72 -32.17
CA CYS A 303 1.10 28.23 -33.55
C CYS A 303 -0.02 28.72 -34.47
N ASN A 304 -1.25 28.89 -33.96
CA ASN A 304 -2.34 29.50 -34.71
C ASN A 304 -2.03 30.97 -35.06
N LYS A 305 -1.45 31.73 -34.12
CA LYS A 305 -0.99 33.11 -34.37
C LYS A 305 0.14 33.17 -35.38
N GLU A 306 1.10 32.25 -35.29
CA GLU A 306 2.27 32.17 -36.18
C GLU A 306 1.97 31.49 -37.52
N ARG A 307 0.74 31.01 -37.75
CA ARG A 307 0.32 30.20 -38.92
C ARG A 307 1.26 29.01 -39.19
N ASN A 308 1.87 28.45 -38.14
CA ASN A 308 2.85 27.37 -38.23
C ASN A 308 2.34 26.10 -37.54
N ALA A 309 1.45 25.37 -38.23
CA ALA A 309 0.90 24.11 -37.72
C ALA A 309 1.96 22.99 -37.61
N ALA A 310 3.08 23.07 -38.33
CA ALA A 310 4.16 22.10 -38.27
C ALA A 310 4.90 22.12 -36.92
N GLY A 311 5.00 23.29 -36.27
CA GLY A 311 5.58 23.43 -34.94
C GLY A 311 4.91 22.56 -33.88
N LEU A 312 3.60 22.33 -34.04
CA LEU A 312 2.78 21.55 -33.12
C LEU A 312 3.08 20.05 -33.12
N LYS A 313 3.73 19.52 -34.18
CA LYS A 313 4.07 18.10 -34.35
C LYS A 313 5.43 17.72 -33.73
N THR A 314 6.20 18.68 -33.24
CA THR A 314 7.55 18.39 -32.73
C THR A 314 7.52 17.81 -31.30
N TRP A 315 8.37 16.81 -31.04
CA TRP A 315 8.63 16.29 -29.69
C TRP A 315 9.31 17.31 -28.76
N LYS A 316 9.71 18.47 -29.31
CA LYS A 316 10.36 19.57 -28.58
C LYS A 316 9.38 20.44 -27.79
N CYS A 317 8.07 20.26 -27.96
CA CYS A 317 7.06 20.99 -27.19
C CYS A 317 7.22 20.78 -25.68
N LYS A 318 6.97 21.83 -24.90
CA LYS A 318 7.02 21.75 -23.44
C LYS A 318 5.92 20.81 -22.92
N SER A 319 4.75 20.81 -23.55
CA SER A 319 3.61 19.94 -23.22
C SER A 319 3.95 18.45 -23.29
N THR A 320 4.81 18.02 -24.21
CA THR A 320 5.24 16.63 -24.36
C THR A 320 5.93 16.09 -23.11
N ARG A 321 6.62 16.94 -22.34
CA ARG A 321 7.25 16.53 -21.08
C ARG A 321 6.24 16.06 -20.05
N TYR A 322 5.10 16.74 -19.97
CA TYR A 322 4.03 16.33 -19.07
C TYR A 322 3.37 15.03 -19.53
N LEU A 323 3.22 14.79 -20.83
CA LEU A 323 2.76 13.48 -21.32
C LEU A 323 3.73 12.36 -20.95
N MET A 324 5.05 12.57 -21.03
CA MET A 324 6.02 11.57 -20.54
C MET A 324 5.87 11.32 -19.03
N GLY A 325 5.64 12.39 -18.24
CA GLY A 325 5.33 12.26 -16.82
C GLY A 325 4.04 11.47 -16.58
N PHE A 326 2.99 11.70 -17.38
CA PHE A 326 1.74 10.97 -17.31
C PHE A 326 1.91 9.49 -17.68
N ILE A 327 2.67 9.17 -18.75
CA ILE A 327 2.98 7.79 -19.15
C ILE A 327 3.61 7.04 -17.99
N ALA A 328 4.65 7.63 -17.41
CA ALA A 328 5.36 7.00 -16.30
C ALA A 328 4.48 6.93 -15.04
N GLY A 329 3.71 7.98 -14.73
CA GLY A 329 2.85 8.02 -13.53
C GLY A 329 1.70 7.01 -13.59
N PHE A 330 0.93 7.01 -14.68
CA PHE A 330 -0.16 6.05 -14.90
C PHE A 330 0.37 4.63 -15.13
N GLY A 331 1.49 4.47 -15.83
CA GLY A 331 2.13 3.17 -15.97
C GLY A 331 2.56 2.59 -14.61
N LEU A 332 3.10 3.44 -13.72
CA LEU A 332 3.50 3.02 -12.37
C LEU A 332 2.32 2.58 -11.51
N THR A 333 1.14 3.20 -11.63
CA THR A 333 -0.03 2.69 -10.90
C THR A 333 -0.29 1.24 -11.29
N LEU A 334 -0.15 0.88 -12.57
CA LEU A 334 -0.43 -0.49 -13.04
C LEU A 334 0.68 -1.49 -12.76
N ILE A 335 1.93 -1.06 -12.85
CA ILE A 335 3.09 -1.90 -12.51
C ILE A 335 3.09 -2.23 -11.01
N VAL A 336 2.54 -1.36 -10.16
CA VAL A 336 2.51 -1.53 -8.70
C VAL A 336 1.25 -2.24 -8.22
N HIS A 337 0.05 -1.83 -8.64
CA HIS A 337 -1.20 -2.45 -8.21
C HIS A 337 -2.41 -2.12 -9.11
N PHE A 338 -3.30 -3.08 -9.35
CA PHE A 338 -4.49 -2.83 -10.20
C PHE A 338 -5.46 -1.79 -9.63
N TYR A 339 -5.69 -1.81 -8.31
CA TYR A 339 -6.60 -0.85 -7.67
C TYR A 339 -6.15 0.61 -7.84
N ASP A 340 -4.85 0.89 -7.79
CA ASP A 340 -4.33 2.24 -8.04
C ASP A 340 -4.62 2.70 -9.46
N THR A 341 -4.57 1.77 -10.42
CA THR A 341 -4.86 2.06 -11.84
C THR A 341 -6.34 2.25 -12.09
N MET A 342 -7.21 1.48 -11.43
CA MET A 342 -8.65 1.69 -11.49
C MET A 342 -9.00 3.11 -11.02
N VAL A 343 -8.43 3.51 -9.88
CA VAL A 343 -8.61 4.86 -9.31
C VAL A 343 -8.03 5.93 -10.24
N ALA A 344 -6.83 5.74 -10.77
CA ALA A 344 -6.24 6.65 -11.77
C ALA A 344 -7.10 6.75 -13.05
N GLY A 345 -7.74 5.65 -13.46
CA GLY A 345 -8.69 5.59 -14.57
C GLY A 345 -9.95 6.42 -14.30
N LEU A 346 -10.54 6.31 -13.11
CA LEU A 346 -11.67 7.15 -12.69
C LEU A 346 -11.29 8.64 -12.71
N PHE A 347 -10.08 8.99 -12.30
CA PHE A 347 -9.61 10.37 -12.43
C PHE A 347 -9.40 10.82 -13.87
N CYS A 348 -8.99 9.94 -14.79
CA CYS A 348 -8.96 10.25 -16.21
C CYS A 348 -10.37 10.59 -16.75
N ILE A 349 -11.40 9.90 -16.27
CA ILE A 349 -12.81 10.23 -16.57
C ILE A 349 -13.19 11.59 -15.95
N GLY A 350 -12.80 11.86 -14.70
CA GLY A 350 -12.99 13.18 -14.08
C GLY A 350 -12.31 14.31 -14.84
N ILE A 351 -11.10 14.08 -15.36
CA ILE A 351 -10.39 15.02 -16.25
C ILE A 351 -11.21 15.29 -17.51
N ALA A 352 -11.77 14.25 -18.14
CA ALA A 352 -12.65 14.41 -19.28
C ALA A 352 -13.91 15.22 -18.93
N GLY A 353 -14.50 15.04 -17.74
CA GLY A 353 -15.62 15.85 -17.25
C GLY A 353 -15.29 17.34 -17.14
N GLY A 354 -14.15 17.69 -16.55
CA GLY A 354 -13.74 19.10 -16.37
C GLY A 354 -13.21 19.79 -17.64
N TYR A 355 -12.57 19.05 -18.54
CA TYR A 355 -11.97 19.57 -19.79
C TYR A 355 -12.73 19.15 -21.07
N LEU A 356 -13.97 18.68 -20.94
CA LEU A 356 -14.82 18.04 -21.96
C LEU A 356 -14.58 18.54 -23.40
N LEU A 357 -14.92 19.81 -23.68
CA LEU A 357 -14.81 20.38 -25.04
C LEU A 357 -13.38 20.49 -25.57
N ARG A 358 -12.36 20.42 -24.71
CA ARG A 358 -10.95 20.55 -25.08
C ARG A 358 -10.31 19.19 -25.36
N ILE A 359 -10.60 18.19 -24.53
CA ILE A 359 -9.92 16.88 -24.62
C ILE A 359 -10.26 16.16 -25.93
N PHE A 360 -11.48 16.36 -26.45
CA PHE A 360 -11.95 15.78 -27.72
C PHE A 360 -11.49 16.55 -28.97
N LYS A 361 -10.81 17.69 -28.83
CA LYS A 361 -10.24 18.40 -29.99
C LYS A 361 -9.05 17.62 -30.55
N LYS A 362 -8.90 17.61 -31.87
CA LYS A 362 -7.85 16.85 -32.58
C LYS A 362 -6.43 17.17 -32.10
N GLU A 363 -6.17 18.40 -31.66
CA GLU A 363 -4.85 18.84 -31.17
C GLU A 363 -4.44 18.18 -29.84
N TYR A 364 -5.40 17.55 -29.15
CA TYR A 364 -5.26 16.93 -27.83
C TYR A 364 -5.59 15.43 -27.89
N PHE A 365 -6.77 15.07 -28.43
CA PHE A 365 -7.37 13.73 -28.31
C PHE A 365 -6.41 12.60 -28.67
N PHE A 366 -5.86 12.60 -29.88
CA PHE A 366 -4.97 11.52 -30.33
C PHE A 366 -3.67 11.43 -29.53
N ARG A 367 -3.19 12.54 -28.97
CA ARG A 367 -2.02 12.51 -28.09
C ARG A 367 -2.36 11.90 -26.75
N VAL A 368 -3.48 12.32 -26.14
CA VAL A 368 -3.94 11.75 -24.86
C VAL A 368 -4.21 10.26 -25.01
N LEU A 369 -4.92 9.85 -26.06
CA LEU A 369 -5.20 8.45 -26.36
C LEU A 369 -3.93 7.63 -26.55
N ALA A 370 -3.01 8.08 -27.42
CA ALA A 370 -1.74 7.39 -27.64
C ALA A 370 -0.89 7.30 -26.36
N THR A 371 -0.91 8.33 -25.52
CA THR A 371 -0.22 8.38 -24.24
C THR A 371 -0.82 7.36 -23.25
N GLY A 372 -2.15 7.27 -23.18
CA GLY A 372 -2.85 6.27 -22.36
C GLY A 372 -2.53 4.84 -22.80
N LEU A 373 -2.65 4.55 -24.11
CA LEU A 373 -2.30 3.24 -24.66
C LEU A 373 -0.84 2.86 -24.41
N LEU A 374 0.08 3.81 -24.62
CA LEU A 374 1.51 3.58 -24.37
C LEU A 374 1.80 3.34 -22.88
N SER A 375 1.10 4.03 -21.97
CA SER A 375 1.27 3.82 -20.53
C SER A 375 0.87 2.43 -20.08
N ILE A 376 -0.26 1.91 -20.58
CA ILE A 376 -0.73 0.55 -20.32
C ILE A 376 0.22 -0.46 -20.95
N PHE A 377 0.61 -0.25 -22.21
CA PHE A 377 1.54 -1.14 -22.91
C PHE A 377 2.87 -1.28 -22.16
N LEU A 378 3.49 -0.18 -21.76
CA LEU A 378 4.77 -0.22 -21.04
C LEU A 378 4.65 -0.89 -19.66
N ALA A 379 3.50 -0.72 -19.00
CA ALA A 379 3.25 -1.36 -17.71
C ALA A 379 3.04 -2.88 -17.82
N VAL A 380 2.32 -3.32 -18.85
CA VAL A 380 2.01 -4.74 -19.07
C VAL A 380 3.14 -5.48 -19.78
N LEU A 381 4.03 -4.79 -20.50
CA LEU A 381 5.09 -5.41 -21.30
C LEU A 381 5.92 -6.45 -20.52
N PRO A 382 6.45 -6.19 -19.30
CA PRO A 382 7.21 -7.19 -18.56
C PRO A 382 6.37 -8.42 -18.18
N MET A 383 5.12 -8.20 -17.78
CA MET A 383 4.17 -9.28 -17.46
C MET A 383 3.82 -10.11 -18.70
N GLY A 384 3.62 -9.45 -19.85
CA GLY A 384 3.37 -10.12 -21.13
C GLY A 384 4.55 -10.95 -21.61
N ILE A 385 5.79 -10.49 -21.40
CA ILE A 385 7.00 -11.27 -21.70
C ILE A 385 7.04 -12.53 -20.82
N ALA A 386 6.82 -12.41 -19.51
CA ALA A 386 6.78 -13.57 -18.61
C ALA A 386 5.68 -14.58 -18.97
N PHE A 387 4.51 -14.09 -19.39
CA PHE A 387 3.43 -14.94 -19.86
C PHE A 387 3.84 -15.74 -21.10
N LEU A 388 4.49 -15.08 -22.07
CA LEU A 388 5.04 -15.74 -23.26
C LEU A 388 6.18 -16.72 -22.95
N GLN A 389 6.89 -16.53 -21.83
CA GLN A 389 7.89 -17.47 -21.31
C GLN A 389 7.27 -18.65 -20.54
N GLY A 390 5.93 -18.71 -20.40
CA GLY A 390 5.22 -19.83 -19.79
C GLY A 390 4.81 -19.63 -18.32
N THR A 391 4.95 -18.42 -17.77
CA THR A 391 4.52 -18.14 -16.39
C THR A 391 3.00 -17.97 -16.32
N PRO A 392 2.28 -18.70 -15.44
CA PRO A 392 0.83 -18.55 -15.29
C PRO A 392 0.46 -17.22 -14.64
N LEU A 393 -0.79 -16.80 -14.79
CA LEU A 393 -1.34 -15.65 -14.08
C LEU A 393 -1.55 -15.98 -12.60
N GLN A 394 -1.28 -15.03 -11.70
CA GLN A 394 -1.56 -15.23 -10.28
C GLN A 394 -3.07 -15.33 -10.04
N GLY A 395 -3.51 -16.16 -9.07
CA GLY A 395 -4.93 -16.51 -8.87
C GLY A 395 -5.90 -15.32 -8.69
N SER A 396 -5.48 -14.24 -8.02
CA SER A 396 -6.30 -13.03 -7.85
C SER A 396 -6.52 -12.27 -9.17
N LEU A 397 -5.57 -12.37 -10.10
CA LEU A 397 -5.71 -11.83 -11.45
C LEU A 397 -6.72 -12.65 -12.26
N GLY A 398 -6.67 -13.98 -12.12
CA GLY A 398 -7.65 -14.90 -12.72
C GLY A 398 -9.07 -14.59 -12.26
N TRP A 399 -9.28 -14.38 -10.96
CA TRP A 399 -10.57 -13.96 -10.41
C TRP A 399 -11.05 -12.62 -11.00
N GLY A 400 -10.19 -11.60 -11.01
CA GLY A 400 -10.55 -10.28 -11.53
C GLY A 400 -10.95 -10.29 -13.02
N LEU A 401 -10.29 -11.12 -13.83
CA LEU A 401 -10.65 -11.31 -15.24
C LEU A 401 -12.00 -12.03 -15.39
N ASN A 402 -12.31 -13.00 -14.54
CA ASN A 402 -13.59 -13.72 -14.55
C ASN A 402 -14.76 -12.79 -14.18
N VAL A 403 -14.58 -11.91 -13.19
CA VAL A 403 -15.57 -10.88 -12.82
C VAL A 403 -15.84 -9.92 -13.98
N ILE A 404 -14.80 -9.50 -14.71
CA ILE A 404 -14.92 -8.60 -15.86
C ILE A 404 -15.59 -9.28 -17.05
N ASN A 405 -15.30 -10.56 -17.29
CA ASN A 405 -15.85 -11.33 -18.40
C ASN A 405 -17.31 -11.75 -18.20
N GLY A 406 -17.92 -11.42 -17.06
CA GLY A 406 -19.34 -11.69 -16.82
C GLY A 406 -19.66 -13.18 -16.78
N SER A 407 -18.68 -14.04 -16.42
CA SER A 407 -18.99 -15.38 -15.95
C SER A 407 -19.70 -15.20 -14.59
N ASN A 408 -20.99 -14.93 -14.65
CA ASN A 408 -21.85 -15.07 -13.50
C ASN A 408 -21.68 -16.50 -12.99
N ASN A 409 -21.13 -16.67 -11.79
CA ASN A 409 -21.48 -17.82 -10.98
C ASN A 409 -22.97 -17.67 -10.61
N THR A 410 -23.84 -17.99 -11.55
CA THR A 410 -25.17 -18.51 -11.28
C THR A 410 -25.03 -20.03 -11.40
N GLY A 411 -24.86 -20.69 -10.26
CA GLY A 411 -24.74 -22.15 -10.16
C GLY A 411 -23.32 -22.67 -10.40
N ALA A 412 -22.57 -22.83 -9.31
CA ALA A 412 -21.47 -23.78 -9.22
C ALA A 412 -21.35 -24.22 -7.75
N GLU A 413 -22.48 -24.73 -7.23
CA GLU A 413 -22.45 -25.93 -6.40
C GLU A 413 -22.73 -27.07 -7.38
N GLU A 414 -21.89 -28.12 -7.36
CA GLU A 414 -21.90 -29.32 -8.23
C GLU A 414 -21.43 -29.05 -9.68
N GLU A 415 -20.45 -29.71 -10.31
CA GLU A 415 -19.77 -31.00 -10.14
C GLU A 415 -18.32 -30.89 -10.66
N ASP A 416 -17.36 -31.40 -9.89
CA ASP A 416 -16.24 -32.23 -10.35
C ASP A 416 -15.56 -32.78 -9.08
N GLU A 417 -16.23 -33.76 -8.47
CA GLU A 417 -15.64 -34.63 -7.46
C GLU A 417 -14.75 -35.68 -8.14
N ALA A 418 -13.50 -35.75 -7.69
CA ALA A 418 -12.77 -37.01 -7.59
C ALA A 418 -11.98 -37.01 -6.27
N ASP A 419 -12.66 -37.54 -5.24
CA ASP A 419 -12.20 -38.21 -4.01
C ASP A 419 -11.01 -37.65 -3.18
N ILE A 420 -11.31 -37.20 -1.95
CA ILE A 420 -10.96 -37.82 -0.62
C ILE A 420 -11.42 -36.83 0.51
N PRO A 421 -11.99 -37.29 1.65
CA PRO A 421 -13.05 -36.56 2.38
C PRO A 421 -12.61 -35.78 3.65
N GLY A 422 -13.40 -34.77 4.02
CA GLY A 422 -13.61 -34.33 5.40
C GLY A 422 -13.30 -32.86 5.73
N SER A 423 -14.27 -31.95 5.58
CA SER A 423 -14.49 -30.83 6.53
C SER A 423 -15.85 -30.17 6.26
N GLU A 424 -16.72 -30.22 7.27
CA GLU A 424 -17.97 -29.46 7.32
C GLU A 424 -17.66 -27.96 7.46
N LYS A 425 -18.31 -27.14 6.63
CA LYS A 425 -18.30 -25.67 6.75
C LYS A 425 -19.55 -25.24 7.51
N GLU A 426 -19.37 -24.75 8.74
CA GLU A 426 -20.39 -23.93 9.41
C GLU A 426 -20.14 -22.44 9.13
N GLU A 427 -21.21 -21.75 8.72
CA GLU A 427 -21.26 -20.31 8.46
C GLU A 427 -21.18 -19.49 9.75
N ILE A 428 -20.18 -18.60 9.85
CA ILE A 428 -20.13 -17.58 10.91
C ILE A 428 -20.94 -16.35 10.47
N ASN A 429 -22.15 -16.24 11.01
CA ASN A 429 -22.99 -15.04 10.97
C ASN A 429 -22.49 -14.00 12.00
N THR A 430 -21.89 -12.90 11.54
CA THR A 430 -21.61 -11.75 12.42
C THR A 430 -22.79 -10.78 12.45
N ASN A 431 -23.69 -10.94 13.41
CA ASN A 431 -24.64 -9.89 13.82
C ASN A 431 -24.05 -9.11 15.00
N THR A 432 -23.75 -7.84 14.77
CA THR A 432 -23.41 -6.87 15.83
C THR A 432 -24.70 -6.31 16.41
N GLN A 433 -24.99 -6.59 17.69
CA GLN A 433 -26.01 -5.84 18.43
C GLN A 433 -25.41 -5.16 19.67
N SER A 434 -25.65 -3.86 19.70
CA SER A 434 -25.41 -2.90 20.78
C SER A 434 -26.20 -3.24 22.04
N VAL A 435 -25.53 -3.12 23.19
CA VAL A 435 -26.11 -3.18 24.52
C VAL A 435 -27.05 -1.99 24.77
N THR A 436 -28.30 -2.26 25.14
CA THR A 436 -29.06 -1.42 26.10
C THR A 436 -30.14 -2.25 26.81
N ASP A 437 -30.33 -1.94 28.09
CA ASP A 437 -31.08 -2.65 29.13
C ASP A 437 -32.60 -2.82 28.95
N GLN A 438 -33.13 -3.74 29.80
CA GLN A 438 -34.43 -3.77 30.50
C GLN A 438 -35.51 -4.81 30.09
N SER A 439 -35.57 -5.87 30.92
CA SER A 439 -36.73 -6.54 31.57
C SER A 439 -37.98 -6.94 30.76
N MET A 440 -38.30 -8.24 30.73
CA MET A 440 -39.43 -8.89 31.46
C MET A 440 -39.77 -10.27 30.87
N THR A 441 -39.59 -11.26 31.73
CA THR A 441 -40.21 -12.60 31.92
C THR A 441 -41.48 -13.03 31.15
N GLU A 442 -41.48 -14.34 30.81
CA GLU A 442 -42.54 -15.40 30.93
C GLU A 442 -42.67 -16.25 29.63
N SER A 443 -42.06 -17.45 29.59
CA SER A 443 -42.58 -18.77 29.99
C SER A 443 -43.54 -19.42 28.96
N THR A 444 -43.02 -20.36 28.17
CA THR A 444 -43.38 -21.80 28.12
C THR A 444 -44.77 -22.15 27.58
N ASP A 445 -44.84 -22.87 26.45
CA ASP A 445 -45.29 -24.27 26.46
C ASP A 445 -45.24 -24.94 25.07
N THR A 446 -45.20 -26.26 25.14
CA THR A 446 -44.60 -27.22 24.22
C THR A 446 -45.67 -28.08 23.52
N ALA A 447 -45.27 -28.71 22.40
CA ALA A 447 -45.84 -29.90 21.71
C ALA A 447 -47.05 -29.68 20.77
N GLY A 448 -47.11 -30.28 19.57
CA GLY A 448 -46.17 -31.18 18.89
C GLY A 448 -46.69 -31.60 17.49
N SER A 449 -45.74 -32.10 16.69
CA SER A 449 -45.80 -33.05 15.57
C SER A 449 -47.01 -33.10 14.63
N ILE A 450 -46.75 -32.95 13.31
CA ILE A 450 -47.20 -33.92 12.30
C ILE A 450 -46.08 -34.14 11.26
N THR A 451 -45.86 -35.42 10.98
CA THR A 451 -44.94 -36.06 10.03
C THR A 451 -45.30 -35.92 8.56
N ASP A 452 -44.28 -36.24 7.78
CA ASP A 452 -44.11 -36.20 6.33
C ASP A 452 -44.87 -37.31 5.54
N GLN A 453 -44.97 -37.08 4.22
CA GLN A 453 -45.11 -38.04 3.10
C GLN A 453 -46.48 -38.51 2.52
N THR A 454 -46.70 -37.99 1.29
CA THR A 454 -46.95 -38.68 0.00
C THR A 454 -48.33 -39.20 -0.47
N MET A 455 -48.69 -38.66 -1.65
CA MET A 455 -49.32 -39.23 -2.87
C MET A 455 -50.85 -39.27 -3.07
N SER A 456 -51.21 -38.68 -4.22
CA SER A 456 -52.34 -38.94 -5.15
C SER A 456 -53.75 -38.42 -4.80
N GLU A 457 -54.35 -37.60 -5.68
CA GLU A 457 -55.37 -38.09 -6.63
C GLU A 457 -56.04 -37.00 -7.51
N ASN A 458 -56.33 -37.42 -8.75
CA ASN A 458 -57.45 -37.09 -9.62
C ASN A 458 -57.48 -35.82 -10.49
N GLY A 459 -57.85 -36.09 -11.76
CA GLY A 459 -58.16 -35.12 -12.79
C GLY A 459 -59.64 -35.06 -13.18
N VAL A 460 -59.87 -34.09 -14.08
CA VAL A 460 -60.92 -33.94 -15.11
C VAL A 460 -62.39 -33.86 -14.65
N GLU A 461 -63.00 -32.67 -14.73
CA GLU A 461 -63.99 -32.31 -15.78
C GLU A 461 -64.50 -30.85 -15.68
N ASN A 462 -64.42 -30.14 -16.82
CA ASN A 462 -65.27 -29.08 -17.37
C ASN A 462 -65.95 -28.02 -16.47
N ALA A 463 -65.55 -26.75 -16.64
CA ALA A 463 -66.47 -25.66 -17.00
C ALA A 463 -65.76 -24.32 -17.31
N GLN A 464 -66.02 -23.84 -18.53
CA GLN A 464 -66.16 -22.44 -18.96
C GLN A 464 -65.01 -21.42 -18.82
N MET A 465 -64.67 -20.89 -20.01
CA MET A 465 -63.95 -19.64 -20.24
C MET A 465 -64.46 -18.47 -19.38
N THR A 466 -63.53 -17.68 -18.88
CA THR A 466 -63.70 -16.23 -18.84
C THR A 466 -62.38 -15.58 -19.21
N GLU A 467 -62.39 -14.82 -20.31
CA GLU A 467 -61.26 -14.05 -20.80
C GLU A 467 -60.80 -13.04 -19.73
N GLY A 468 -59.57 -13.22 -19.24
CA GLY A 468 -58.83 -12.23 -18.47
C GLY A 468 -57.45 -12.09 -19.10
N THR A 469 -57.24 -10.98 -19.81
CA THR A 469 -56.04 -10.64 -20.58
C THR A 469 -54.75 -10.85 -19.78
N GLN A 470 -54.04 -11.95 -20.02
CA GLN A 470 -52.64 -12.08 -19.59
C GLN A 470 -51.75 -11.23 -20.51
N VAL A 471 -51.31 -10.09 -19.98
CA VAL A 471 -50.27 -9.29 -20.61
C VAL A 471 -48.98 -10.11 -20.65
N LYS A 472 -48.58 -10.56 -21.84
CA LYS A 472 -47.23 -11.09 -22.10
C LYS A 472 -46.20 -9.99 -21.90
N THR A 473 -45.73 -9.77 -20.68
CA THR A 473 -44.60 -8.88 -20.43
C THR A 473 -43.33 -9.58 -20.91
N THR A 474 -42.86 -9.21 -22.09
CA THR A 474 -41.61 -9.73 -22.68
C THR A 474 -40.43 -9.45 -21.75
N ARG A 475 -39.42 -10.34 -21.72
CA ARG A 475 -38.15 -10.20 -20.96
C ARG A 475 -37.49 -8.81 -21.15
N PHE A 476 -37.72 -8.19 -22.30
CA PHE A 476 -37.32 -6.81 -22.62
C PHE A 476 -38.10 -5.74 -21.84
N GLY A 477 -39.43 -5.90 -21.67
CA GLY A 477 -40.26 -5.02 -20.85
C GLY A 477 -39.82 -5.00 -19.39
N MET A 478 -39.53 -6.17 -18.81
CA MET A 478 -38.98 -6.28 -17.46
C MET A 478 -37.60 -5.62 -17.32
N LEU A 479 -36.73 -5.74 -18.33
CA LEU A 479 -35.42 -5.08 -18.33
C LEU A 479 -35.57 -3.54 -18.39
N VAL A 480 -36.47 -3.04 -19.23
CA VAL A 480 -36.74 -1.60 -19.36
C VAL A 480 -37.35 -1.04 -18.07
N GLU A 481 -38.28 -1.74 -17.44
CA GLU A 481 -38.83 -1.33 -16.14
C GLU A 481 -37.77 -1.36 -15.03
N LYS A 482 -36.91 -2.38 -15.00
CA LYS A 482 -35.79 -2.45 -14.04
C LYS A 482 -34.82 -1.28 -14.22
N ILE A 483 -34.49 -0.92 -15.47
CA ILE A 483 -33.65 0.25 -15.77
C ILE A 483 -34.36 1.54 -15.36
N ARG A 484 -35.65 1.68 -15.68
CA ARG A 484 -36.44 2.87 -15.32
C ARG A 484 -36.51 3.04 -13.80
N PHE A 485 -36.85 1.98 -13.06
CA PHE A 485 -36.89 1.98 -11.60
C PHE A 485 -35.54 2.41 -11.02
N ARG A 486 -34.43 1.83 -11.51
CA ARG A 486 -33.08 2.20 -11.08
C ARG A 486 -32.74 3.66 -11.34
N ILE A 487 -33.10 4.20 -12.50
CA ILE A 487 -32.88 5.62 -12.81
C ILE A 487 -33.69 6.51 -11.85
N THR A 488 -34.96 6.19 -11.62
CA THR A 488 -35.81 6.94 -10.68
C THR A 488 -35.26 6.88 -9.25
N ASP A 489 -34.86 5.69 -8.79
CA ASP A 489 -34.28 5.47 -7.48
C ASP A 489 -32.98 6.26 -7.28
N ILE A 490 -32.04 6.19 -8.23
CA ILE A 490 -30.79 6.97 -8.17
C ILE A 490 -31.07 8.48 -8.20
N THR A 491 -32.09 8.92 -8.94
CA THR A 491 -32.46 10.34 -9.01
C THR A 491 -33.00 10.85 -7.67
N GLN A 492 -33.72 10.02 -6.92
CA GLN A 492 -34.29 10.37 -5.62
C GLN A 492 -33.30 10.18 -4.46
N ASN A 493 -32.58 9.06 -4.45
CA ASN A 493 -31.79 8.58 -3.31
C ASN A 493 -30.27 8.65 -3.52
N GLY A 494 -29.79 9.02 -4.71
CA GLY A 494 -28.36 8.97 -5.04
C GLY A 494 -27.46 9.80 -4.12
N LEU A 495 -27.92 10.98 -3.67
CA LEU A 495 -27.16 11.77 -2.68
C LEU A 495 -27.11 11.11 -1.31
N ASP A 496 -28.19 10.47 -0.87
CA ASP A 496 -28.23 9.71 0.38
C ASP A 496 -27.30 8.48 0.31
N TYR A 497 -27.22 7.83 -0.86
CA TYR A 497 -26.28 6.73 -1.08
C TYR A 497 -24.83 7.17 -0.90
N LEU A 498 -24.45 8.31 -1.49
CA LEU A 498 -23.11 8.88 -1.33
C LEU A 498 -22.86 9.30 0.12
N TRP A 499 -23.81 10.01 0.73
CA TRP A 499 -23.71 10.47 2.11
C TRP A 499 -23.50 9.30 3.08
N THR A 500 -24.39 8.32 3.03
CA THR A 500 -24.36 7.15 3.93
C THR A 500 -23.15 6.27 3.67
N GLY A 501 -22.75 6.07 2.40
CA GLY A 501 -21.55 5.31 2.05
C GLY A 501 -20.27 5.96 2.57
N VAL A 502 -20.10 7.27 2.34
CA VAL A 502 -18.93 8.02 2.83
C VAL A 502 -18.95 8.10 4.35
N HIS A 503 -20.09 8.37 4.99
CA HIS A 503 -20.20 8.41 6.44
C HIS A 503 -19.81 7.07 7.05
N ASN A 504 -20.50 5.98 6.71
CA ASN A 504 -20.35 4.71 7.40
C ASN A 504 -18.99 4.04 7.14
N VAL A 505 -18.44 4.20 5.93
CA VAL A 505 -17.20 3.51 5.56
C VAL A 505 -15.97 4.38 5.76
N VAL A 506 -16.04 5.68 5.46
CA VAL A 506 -14.86 6.57 5.44
C VAL A 506 -14.80 7.48 6.67
N MET A 507 -15.94 8.02 7.09
CA MET A 507 -16.02 9.13 8.03
C MET A 507 -16.90 8.82 9.25
N LEU A 508 -16.81 7.60 9.77
CA LEU A 508 -17.73 7.05 10.77
C LEU A 508 -17.83 7.91 12.04
N GLN A 509 -16.76 8.63 12.39
CA GLN A 509 -16.68 9.47 13.57
C GLN A 509 -16.94 10.97 13.26
N ALA A 510 -17.32 11.31 12.02
CA ALA A 510 -17.62 12.68 11.63
C ALA A 510 -19.00 13.12 12.14
N SER A 511 -19.05 14.23 12.86
CA SER A 511 -20.32 14.92 13.12
C SER A 511 -20.94 15.44 11.82
N VAL A 512 -22.27 15.60 11.78
CA VAL A 512 -23.00 16.17 10.63
C VAL A 512 -22.40 17.49 10.10
N PRO A 513 -21.99 18.48 10.93
CA PRO A 513 -21.34 19.69 10.42
C PRO A 513 -20.06 19.45 9.60
N TRP A 514 -19.24 18.47 9.99
CA TRP A 514 -18.04 18.10 9.24
C TRP A 514 -18.37 17.46 7.90
N MET A 515 -19.36 16.56 7.89
CA MET A 515 -19.87 15.97 6.66
C MET A 515 -20.39 17.06 5.72
N LEU A 516 -21.21 18.00 6.22
CA LEU A 516 -21.70 19.14 5.44
C LEU A 516 -20.56 20.03 4.92
N PHE A 517 -19.53 20.30 5.72
CA PHE A 517 -18.37 21.08 5.28
C PHE A 517 -17.63 20.39 4.12
N ILE A 518 -17.41 19.08 4.21
CA ILE A 518 -16.66 18.32 3.20
C ILE A 518 -17.47 18.17 1.91
N PHE A 519 -18.74 17.79 2.02
CA PHE A 519 -19.64 17.77 0.86
C PHE A 519 -19.83 19.16 0.26
N GLY A 520 -19.79 20.22 1.08
CA GLY A 520 -19.79 21.62 0.62
C GLY A 520 -18.53 21.97 -0.16
N CYS A 521 -17.35 21.55 0.30
CA CYS A 521 -16.09 21.72 -0.43
C CYS A 521 -16.11 20.97 -1.77
N GLU A 522 -16.61 19.73 -1.78
CA GLU A 522 -16.76 18.91 -2.98
C GLU A 522 -17.76 19.53 -3.97
N GLY A 523 -18.93 19.94 -3.49
CA GLY A 523 -19.92 20.67 -4.27
C GLY A 523 -19.37 21.98 -4.83
N PHE A 524 -18.51 22.68 -4.09
CA PHE A 524 -17.83 23.88 -4.58
C PHE A 524 -16.81 23.55 -5.68
N CYS A 525 -16.06 22.46 -5.59
CA CYS A 525 -15.15 22.04 -6.66
C CYS A 525 -15.90 21.86 -8.00
N LEU A 526 -17.11 21.28 -7.96
CA LEU A 526 -17.98 21.11 -9.12
C LEU A 526 -18.61 22.44 -9.59
N ILE A 527 -19.42 23.07 -8.74
CA ILE A 527 -20.23 24.25 -9.10
C ILE A 527 -19.37 25.50 -9.21
N GLY A 528 -18.49 25.72 -8.24
CA GLY A 528 -17.52 26.81 -8.26
C GLY A 528 -16.54 26.68 -9.42
N GLY A 529 -16.14 25.46 -9.79
CA GLY A 529 -15.34 25.20 -10.98
C GLY A 529 -16.04 25.61 -12.28
N LEU A 530 -17.34 25.34 -12.42
CA LEU A 530 -18.15 25.82 -13.54
C LEU A 530 -18.21 27.35 -13.54
N LEU A 531 -18.47 27.98 -12.39
CA LEU A 531 -18.49 29.43 -12.26
C LEU A 531 -17.17 30.07 -12.67
N PHE A 532 -16.03 29.52 -12.24
CA PHE A 532 -14.70 29.95 -12.65
C PHE A 532 -14.49 29.85 -14.17
N THR A 533 -15.06 28.84 -14.80
CA THR A 533 -15.02 28.66 -16.25
C THR A 533 -15.86 29.72 -16.95
N LEU A 534 -17.04 30.07 -16.43
CA LEU A 534 -17.92 31.09 -16.99
C LEU A 534 -17.33 32.50 -16.88
N ILE A 535 -16.63 32.83 -15.80
CA ILE A 535 -15.94 34.14 -15.61
C ILE A 535 -14.59 34.23 -16.33
N GLY A 536 -14.28 33.31 -17.25
CA GLY A 536 -13.08 33.33 -18.10
C GLY A 536 -11.82 32.70 -17.49
N LYS A 537 -11.87 32.20 -16.25
CA LYS A 537 -10.76 31.46 -15.61
C LYS A 537 -10.80 29.96 -15.96
N HIS A 538 -11.02 29.65 -17.25
CA HIS A 538 -11.29 28.29 -17.76
C HIS A 538 -10.33 27.20 -17.26
N ASP A 539 -9.02 27.43 -17.26
CA ASP A 539 -8.05 26.37 -16.92
C ASP A 539 -8.09 25.96 -15.44
N TYR A 540 -8.43 26.90 -14.56
CA TYR A 540 -8.56 26.66 -13.13
C TYR A 540 -9.95 26.10 -12.79
N GLY A 541 -11.00 26.62 -13.43
CA GLY A 541 -12.35 26.08 -13.30
C GLY A 541 -12.45 24.62 -13.76
N SER A 542 -11.90 24.29 -14.93
CA SER A 542 -11.81 22.92 -15.41
C SER A 542 -11.04 22.00 -14.47
N MET A 543 -9.95 22.48 -13.86
CA MET A 543 -9.17 21.69 -12.90
C MET A 543 -9.97 21.39 -11.62
N LEU A 544 -10.69 22.38 -11.08
CA LEU A 544 -11.58 22.19 -9.92
C LEU A 544 -12.67 21.17 -10.23
N MET A 545 -13.35 21.32 -11.39
CA MET A 545 -14.37 20.37 -11.83
C MET A 545 -13.78 18.97 -12.01
N SER A 546 -12.57 18.84 -12.56
CA SER A 546 -11.93 17.54 -12.74
C SER A 546 -11.62 16.84 -11.42
N ALA A 547 -11.15 17.59 -10.42
CA ALA A 547 -10.92 17.04 -9.08
C ALA A 547 -12.24 16.61 -8.43
N GLY A 548 -13.28 17.45 -8.52
CA GLY A 548 -14.62 17.14 -8.01
C GLY A 548 -15.23 15.91 -8.69
N PHE A 549 -15.30 15.88 -10.04
CA PHE A 549 -15.80 14.70 -10.75
C PHE A 549 -15.00 13.44 -10.42
N GLY A 550 -13.69 13.56 -10.23
CA GLY A 550 -12.85 12.47 -9.76
C GLY A 550 -13.28 11.90 -8.40
N LEU A 551 -13.46 12.78 -7.41
CA LEU A 551 -13.92 12.37 -6.08
C LEU A 551 -15.36 11.86 -6.10
N LEU A 552 -16.27 12.51 -6.82
CA LEU A 552 -17.65 12.05 -7.01
C LEU A 552 -17.70 10.62 -7.57
N LEU A 553 -16.91 10.33 -8.62
CA LEU A 553 -16.80 8.99 -9.19
C LEU A 553 -16.25 7.97 -8.18
N LEU A 554 -15.29 8.36 -7.33
CA LEU A 554 -14.80 7.50 -6.26
C LEU A 554 -15.83 7.25 -5.16
N MET A 555 -16.63 8.26 -4.79
CA MET A 555 -17.72 8.09 -3.82
C MET A 555 -18.83 7.19 -4.39
N MET A 556 -19.11 7.30 -5.69
CA MET A 556 -20.01 6.37 -6.40
C MET A 556 -19.42 4.96 -6.43
N PHE A 557 -18.10 4.83 -6.67
CA PHE A 557 -17.42 3.53 -6.71
C PHE A 557 -17.40 2.85 -5.34
N LEU A 558 -17.18 3.61 -4.26
CA LEU A 558 -17.31 3.14 -2.87
C LEU A 558 -18.71 2.57 -2.59
N SER A 559 -19.74 3.15 -3.21
CA SER A 559 -21.14 2.76 -3.05
C SER A 559 -21.70 2.03 -4.28
N ALA A 560 -20.85 1.39 -5.08
CA ALA A 560 -21.18 0.89 -6.42
C ALA A 560 -22.45 0.03 -6.44
N TRP A 561 -22.62 -0.85 -5.45
CA TRP A 561 -23.78 -1.75 -5.37
C TRP A 561 -25.12 -0.99 -5.28
N ARG A 562 -25.14 0.14 -4.55
CA ARG A 562 -26.34 1.00 -4.41
C ARG A 562 -26.71 1.68 -5.73
N PHE A 563 -25.71 1.96 -6.57
CA PHE A 563 -25.89 2.47 -7.93
C PHE A 563 -26.14 1.37 -8.97
N GLY A 564 -26.19 0.10 -8.57
CA GLY A 564 -26.33 -1.04 -9.48
C GLY A 564 -25.10 -1.28 -10.38
N LEU A 565 -23.93 -0.79 -9.97
CA LEU A 565 -22.67 -0.99 -10.66
C LEU A 565 -21.94 -2.24 -10.10
N PRO A 566 -21.11 -2.93 -10.91
CA PRO A 566 -20.32 -4.06 -10.44
C PRO A 566 -19.40 -3.68 -9.26
N HIS A 567 -19.41 -4.48 -8.21
CA HIS A 567 -18.59 -4.28 -7.02
C HIS A 567 -17.23 -4.99 -7.19
N ILE A 568 -16.26 -4.29 -7.79
CA ILE A 568 -14.95 -4.87 -8.20
C ILE A 568 -13.85 -4.66 -7.16
N MET A 569 -14.03 -3.72 -6.23
CA MET A 569 -13.09 -3.45 -5.13
C MET A 569 -13.86 -3.42 -3.80
N ASP A 570 -13.31 -4.09 -2.79
CA ASP A 570 -13.88 -4.06 -1.45
C ASP A 570 -14.01 -2.63 -0.90
N ALA A 571 -15.09 -2.36 -0.15
CA ALA A 571 -15.38 -1.02 0.35
C ALA A 571 -14.28 -0.51 1.30
N SER A 572 -13.68 -1.38 2.12
CA SER A 572 -12.55 -1.01 2.98
C SER A 572 -11.33 -0.61 2.15
N ARG A 573 -11.07 -1.33 1.04
CA ARG A 573 -9.99 -1.02 0.10
C ARG A 573 -10.25 0.27 -0.68
N CYS A 574 -11.50 0.55 -1.05
CA CYS A 574 -11.89 1.80 -1.71
C CYS A 574 -11.82 3.01 -0.77
N SER A 575 -12.12 2.81 0.51
CA SER A 575 -12.22 3.87 1.51
C SER A 575 -10.94 4.69 1.65
N ILE A 576 -9.77 4.07 1.49
CA ILE A 576 -8.46 4.74 1.58
C ILE A 576 -8.28 5.80 0.48
N TYR A 577 -8.77 5.54 -0.73
CA TYR A 577 -8.68 6.47 -1.85
C TYR A 577 -9.64 7.64 -1.69
N VAL A 578 -10.86 7.38 -1.19
CA VAL A 578 -11.83 8.44 -0.86
C VAL A 578 -11.26 9.33 0.24
N ALA A 579 -10.73 8.74 1.32
CA ALA A 579 -10.08 9.46 2.41
C ALA A 579 -8.90 10.32 1.92
N TYR A 580 -8.09 9.78 1.01
CA TYR A 580 -6.95 10.48 0.40
C TYR A 580 -7.34 11.68 -0.49
N MET A 581 -8.56 11.66 -1.06
CA MET A 581 -9.08 12.73 -1.90
C MET A 581 -9.94 13.76 -1.17
N ILE A 582 -10.51 13.44 -0.01
CA ILE A 582 -11.17 14.43 0.85
C ILE A 582 -10.30 15.67 1.12
N PRO A 583 -9.01 15.58 1.49
CA PRO A 583 -8.17 16.78 1.64
C PRO A 583 -7.94 17.51 0.31
N VAL A 584 -8.01 16.82 -0.84
CA VAL A 584 -7.99 17.51 -2.14
C VAL A 584 -9.22 18.39 -2.29
N ALA A 585 -10.42 17.87 -1.99
CA ALA A 585 -11.65 18.65 -2.02
C ALA A 585 -11.63 19.81 -1.02
N ILE A 586 -11.20 19.59 0.22
CA ILE A 586 -11.05 20.65 1.23
C ILE A 586 -10.08 21.73 0.73
N GLY A 587 -8.87 21.35 0.31
CA GLY A 587 -7.83 22.28 -0.09
C GLY A 587 -8.22 23.11 -1.32
N LEU A 588 -8.79 22.48 -2.34
CA LEU A 588 -9.23 23.14 -3.56
C LEU A 588 -10.53 23.93 -3.39
N GLY A 589 -11.48 23.42 -2.61
CA GLY A 589 -12.72 24.11 -2.28
C GLY A 589 -12.47 25.40 -1.52
N MET A 590 -11.63 25.34 -0.47
CA MET A 590 -11.20 26.52 0.28
C MET A 590 -10.39 27.49 -0.59
N ASP A 591 -9.43 27.00 -1.37
CA ASP A 591 -8.63 27.82 -2.29
C ASP A 591 -9.49 28.56 -3.33
N GLY A 592 -10.46 27.85 -3.89
CA GLY A 592 -11.40 28.38 -4.85
C GLY A 592 -12.32 29.44 -4.23
N MET A 593 -12.83 29.22 -3.02
CA MET A 593 -13.63 30.21 -2.29
C MET A 593 -12.83 31.49 -1.99
N VAL A 594 -11.61 31.36 -1.46
CA VAL A 594 -10.72 32.50 -1.21
C VAL A 594 -10.37 33.23 -2.51
N THR A 595 -10.12 32.49 -3.59
CA THR A 595 -9.85 33.06 -4.92
C THR A 595 -11.06 33.79 -5.49
N LEU A 596 -12.27 33.31 -5.22
CA LEU A 596 -13.51 33.92 -5.70
C LEU A 596 -13.76 35.26 -4.99
N VAL A 597 -13.61 35.28 -3.66
CA VAL A 597 -13.90 36.46 -2.82
C VAL A 597 -12.77 37.48 -2.82
N PHE A 598 -11.50 37.06 -2.86
CA PHE A 598 -10.36 37.97 -2.72
C PHE A 598 -9.46 38.04 -3.97
N GLY A 599 -9.76 37.27 -5.01
CA GLY A 599 -8.92 37.21 -6.22
C GLY A 599 -9.03 38.41 -7.16
N PHE A 600 -9.83 39.43 -6.84
CA PHE A 600 -9.89 40.70 -7.58
C PHE A 600 -8.93 41.77 -7.03
N PHE A 601 -8.39 41.57 -5.82
CA PHE A 601 -7.41 42.50 -5.25
C PHE A 601 -6.06 42.38 -5.97
N LYS A 602 -5.44 43.52 -6.33
CA LYS A 602 -4.14 43.55 -7.04
C LYS A 602 -2.99 42.90 -6.26
N ARG A 603 -3.10 42.78 -4.93
CA ARG A 603 -2.05 42.22 -4.07
C ARG A 603 -2.48 40.86 -3.53
N ASN A 604 -1.73 39.81 -3.89
CA ASN A 604 -1.93 38.44 -3.41
C ASN A 604 -1.75 38.28 -1.89
N ILE A 605 -1.27 39.31 -1.18
CA ILE A 605 -1.07 39.29 0.27
C ILE A 605 -2.36 39.00 1.03
N TRP A 606 -3.50 39.55 0.58
CA TRP A 606 -4.80 39.33 1.21
C TRP A 606 -5.27 37.89 1.05
N MET A 607 -5.15 37.33 -0.16
CA MET A 607 -5.47 35.92 -0.40
C MET A 607 -4.61 34.99 0.49
N ASN A 608 -3.32 35.29 0.63
CA ASN A 608 -2.43 34.51 1.47
C ASN A 608 -2.77 34.65 2.96
N LEU A 609 -3.04 35.87 3.45
CA LEU A 609 -3.45 36.11 4.82
C LEU A 609 -4.75 35.38 5.15
N VAL A 610 -5.77 35.50 4.30
CA VAL A 610 -7.05 34.79 4.48
C VAL A 610 -6.84 33.28 4.43
N SER A 611 -6.04 32.76 3.49
CA SER A 611 -5.74 31.32 3.43
C SER A 611 -5.04 30.80 4.69
N LEU A 612 -4.22 31.63 5.34
CA LEU A 612 -3.56 31.28 6.59
C LEU A 612 -4.58 31.28 7.74
N MET A 613 -5.43 32.31 7.83
CA MET A 613 -6.49 32.39 8.83
C MET A 613 -7.49 31.24 8.70
N THR A 614 -7.90 30.89 7.48
CA THR A 614 -8.83 29.75 7.26
C THR A 614 -8.18 28.41 7.64
N SER A 615 -6.90 28.22 7.31
CA SER A 615 -6.17 27.01 7.71
C SER A 615 -5.95 26.92 9.21
N ALA A 616 -5.63 28.05 9.86
CA ALA A 616 -5.48 28.14 11.31
C ALA A 616 -6.82 27.92 12.03
N ALA A 617 -7.91 28.48 11.52
CA ALA A 617 -9.25 28.25 12.05
C ALA A 617 -9.64 26.78 11.96
N LEU A 618 -9.34 26.11 10.85
CA LEU A 618 -9.61 24.68 10.65
C LEU A 618 -8.82 23.80 11.64
N ALA A 619 -7.57 24.16 11.93
CA ALA A 619 -6.80 23.49 12.99
C ALA A 619 -7.38 23.78 14.38
N ALA A 620 -7.75 25.03 14.66
CA ALA A 620 -8.33 25.42 15.95
C ALA A 620 -9.69 24.76 16.21
N THR A 621 -10.52 24.57 15.19
CA THR A 621 -11.80 23.85 15.34
C THR A 621 -11.60 22.38 15.66
N LEU A 622 -10.61 21.71 15.04
CA LEU A 622 -10.26 20.33 15.39
C LEU A 622 -9.75 20.22 16.83
N VAL A 623 -8.89 21.14 17.26
CA VAL A 623 -8.37 21.18 18.64
C VAL A 623 -9.51 21.43 19.64
N ASN A 624 -10.30 22.48 19.44
CA ASN A 624 -11.38 22.86 20.36
C ASN A 624 -12.50 21.82 20.41
N GLY A 625 -12.74 21.11 19.32
CA GLY A 625 -13.71 20.02 19.24
C GLY A 625 -13.23 18.70 19.83
N ASN A 626 -11.98 18.62 20.33
CA ASN A 626 -11.32 17.37 20.74
C ASN A 626 -11.36 16.28 19.64
N GLN A 627 -11.19 16.71 18.38
CA GLN A 627 -11.28 15.85 17.19
C GLN A 627 -9.90 15.55 16.60
N ILE A 628 -8.88 15.50 17.45
CA ILE A 628 -7.54 15.09 17.06
C ILE A 628 -7.37 13.60 17.34
N ARG A 629 -7.03 12.87 16.29
CA ARG A 629 -6.73 11.44 16.34
C ARG A 629 -5.48 11.19 17.18
N THR A 630 -5.50 10.10 17.95
CA THR A 630 -4.31 9.57 18.64
C THR A 630 -3.54 8.63 17.72
N PRO A 631 -2.18 8.60 17.78
CA PRO A 631 -1.39 7.61 17.07
C PRO A 631 -1.88 6.19 17.38
N SER A 632 -1.99 5.34 16.36
CA SER A 632 -2.43 3.96 16.55
C SER A 632 -1.23 3.04 16.78
N ILE A 633 -1.37 2.12 17.71
CA ILE A 633 -0.46 0.99 17.89
C ILE A 633 -1.23 -0.24 17.46
N LEU A 634 -0.75 -0.91 16.43
CA LEU A 634 -1.37 -2.13 15.90
C LEU A 634 -0.78 -3.35 16.58
N THR A 635 -1.62 -4.35 16.76
CA THR A 635 -1.20 -5.71 17.09
C THR A 635 -0.42 -6.27 15.90
N ALA A 636 0.81 -6.71 16.14
CA ALA A 636 1.57 -7.45 15.15
C ALA A 636 1.16 -8.93 15.14
N LEU A 637 1.47 -9.57 14.02
CA LEU A 637 1.34 -11.01 13.84
C LEU A 637 2.53 -11.79 14.42
N GLN A 638 3.56 -11.08 14.88
CA GLN A 638 4.70 -11.62 15.62
C GLN A 638 4.99 -10.74 16.83
N SER A 639 5.31 -11.37 17.95
CA SER A 639 5.60 -10.63 19.18
C SER A 639 6.91 -9.83 19.05
N ASN A 640 7.01 -8.74 19.81
CA ASN A 640 8.25 -7.96 19.87
C ASN A 640 9.43 -8.80 20.39
N ALA A 641 9.13 -9.73 21.30
CA ALA A 641 10.08 -10.66 21.86
C ALA A 641 10.62 -11.63 20.80
N ALA A 642 9.75 -12.22 19.98
CA ALA A 642 10.14 -13.10 18.88
C ALA A 642 11.07 -12.40 17.87
N ILE A 643 10.74 -11.17 17.45
CA ILE A 643 11.57 -10.40 16.52
C ILE A 643 12.92 -9.99 17.15
N THR A 644 12.93 -9.70 18.46
CA THR A 644 14.17 -9.40 19.19
C THR A 644 15.05 -10.64 19.30
N CYS A 645 14.45 -11.78 19.62
CA CYS A 645 15.11 -13.07 19.70
C CYS A 645 15.73 -13.46 18.34
N LEU A 646 14.95 -13.39 17.27
CA LEU A 646 15.38 -13.65 15.90
C LEU A 646 16.57 -12.78 15.48
N ALA A 647 16.55 -11.49 15.81
CA ALA A 647 17.65 -10.58 15.51
C ALA A 647 18.95 -10.93 16.26
N ASN A 648 18.85 -11.44 17.50
CA ASN A 648 20.01 -11.89 18.28
C ASN A 648 20.57 -13.22 17.76
N ILE A 649 19.70 -14.22 17.54
CA ILE A 649 20.07 -15.53 17.01
C ILE A 649 20.82 -15.36 15.68
N LYS A 650 20.26 -14.56 14.77
CA LYS A 650 20.88 -14.32 13.46
C LYS A 650 22.26 -13.66 13.55
N ARG A 651 22.49 -12.81 14.57
CA ARG A 651 23.77 -12.13 14.77
C ARG A 651 24.83 -13.08 15.33
N GLU A 652 24.41 -14.03 16.15
CA GLU A 652 25.29 -14.90 16.94
C GLU A 652 25.65 -16.21 16.23
N ASN A 653 24.91 -16.57 15.18
CA ASN A 653 25.07 -17.84 14.49
C ASN A 653 25.48 -17.67 13.02
N GLU A 654 26.23 -18.65 12.51
CA GLU A 654 26.56 -18.75 11.09
C GLU A 654 25.36 -19.22 10.27
N LYS A 655 25.28 -18.78 9.01
CA LYS A 655 24.16 -19.10 8.13
C LYS A 655 23.97 -20.62 7.99
N TYR A 656 22.72 -21.07 8.10
CA TYR A 656 22.28 -22.47 7.95
C TYR A 656 22.89 -23.49 8.93
N LYS A 657 23.60 -23.03 9.97
CA LYS A 657 24.13 -23.90 11.03
C LYS A 657 23.14 -24.19 12.14
N TYR A 658 22.06 -23.42 12.22
CA TYR A 658 21.03 -23.51 13.25
C TYR A 658 19.63 -23.67 12.64
N THR A 659 18.72 -24.23 13.43
CA THR A 659 17.28 -24.34 13.12
C THR A 659 16.47 -23.46 14.08
N ILE A 660 15.46 -22.77 13.56
CA ILE A 660 14.42 -22.12 14.37
C ILE A 660 13.15 -22.94 14.22
N CYS A 661 12.68 -23.53 15.31
CA CYS A 661 11.37 -24.12 15.44
C CYS A 661 10.39 -23.07 16.00
N SER A 662 9.45 -22.63 15.17
CA SER A 662 8.53 -21.53 15.47
C SER A 662 7.25 -21.65 14.64
N ALA A 663 6.26 -20.81 14.92
CA ALA A 663 5.12 -20.65 14.01
C ALA A 663 5.62 -20.27 12.59
N ASN A 664 4.74 -20.37 11.59
CA ASN A 664 5.06 -20.02 10.19
C ASN A 664 5.50 -18.54 9.99
N ASP A 665 5.31 -17.73 11.02
CA ASP A 665 5.64 -16.33 11.12
C ASP A 665 7.10 -15.97 10.75
N GLU A 666 8.08 -16.67 11.34
CA GLU A 666 9.51 -16.36 11.17
C GLU A 666 10.12 -16.98 9.91
N LEU A 667 9.46 -17.97 9.28
CA LEU A 667 9.98 -18.73 8.14
C LEU A 667 10.52 -17.80 7.06
N ARG A 668 9.67 -16.92 6.52
CA ARG A 668 10.04 -16.02 5.41
C ARG A 668 11.05 -14.96 5.83
N MET A 669 11.17 -14.67 7.12
CA MET A 669 12.18 -13.72 7.62
C MET A 669 13.58 -14.36 7.64
N MET A 670 13.65 -15.69 7.78
CA MET A 670 14.87 -16.43 8.07
C MET A 670 15.30 -17.43 7.01
N GLU A 671 14.51 -17.68 5.97
CA GLU A 671 14.81 -18.70 4.93
C GLU A 671 16.16 -18.51 4.21
N ASP A 672 16.68 -17.27 4.15
CA ASP A 672 18.01 -16.94 3.59
C ASP A 672 19.18 -17.09 4.59
N TYR A 673 18.90 -17.49 5.83
CA TYR A 673 19.84 -17.42 6.96
C TYR A 673 19.83 -18.65 7.87
N ALA A 674 18.71 -19.34 8.02
CA ALA A 674 18.51 -20.43 8.96
C ALA A 674 17.71 -21.56 8.32
N ARG A 675 17.77 -22.75 8.91
CA ARG A 675 16.71 -23.74 8.72
C ARG A 675 15.51 -23.34 9.57
N HIS A 676 14.32 -23.65 9.13
CA HIS A 676 13.09 -23.43 9.88
C HIS A 676 12.33 -24.74 9.95
N GLU A 677 11.83 -25.04 11.14
CA GLU A 677 10.88 -26.13 11.40
C GLU A 677 9.60 -25.47 11.92
N GLU A 678 8.46 -25.93 11.44
CA GLU A 678 7.19 -25.35 11.85
C GLU A 678 6.69 -26.02 13.12
N THR A 679 6.29 -25.25 14.13
CA THR A 679 5.88 -25.80 15.44
C THR A 679 4.76 -26.84 15.33
N ILE A 680 3.73 -26.61 14.50
CA ILE A 680 2.66 -27.59 14.32
C ILE A 680 3.17 -28.89 13.68
N THR A 681 4.10 -28.80 12.73
CA THR A 681 4.68 -29.96 12.05
C THR A 681 5.55 -30.76 13.00
N PHE A 682 6.38 -30.07 13.78
CA PHE A 682 7.18 -30.64 14.85
C PHE A 682 6.30 -31.42 15.85
N LEU A 683 5.23 -30.81 16.37
CA LEU A 683 4.34 -31.45 17.33
C LEU A 683 3.58 -32.64 16.72
N ARG A 684 2.97 -32.48 15.54
CA ARG A 684 2.21 -33.55 14.87
C ARG A 684 3.06 -34.78 14.55
N SER A 685 4.37 -34.61 14.32
CA SER A 685 5.27 -35.74 14.09
C SER A 685 5.45 -36.66 15.31
N MET A 686 4.96 -36.24 16.48
CA MET A 686 5.03 -36.98 17.74
C MET A 686 3.67 -37.51 18.22
N GLU A 687 2.58 -37.33 17.46
CA GLU A 687 1.21 -37.67 17.88
C GLU A 687 0.75 -39.03 17.31
N GLY A 688 0.20 -39.89 18.17
CA GLY A 688 -0.46 -41.15 17.77
C GLY A 688 0.34 -42.01 16.78
N ASP A 689 -0.32 -42.48 15.72
CA ASP A 689 0.29 -43.34 14.68
C ASP A 689 1.29 -42.60 13.77
N ALA A 690 1.41 -41.26 13.89
CA ALA A 690 2.35 -40.47 13.11
C ALA A 690 3.80 -40.54 13.64
N VAL A 691 4.00 -41.13 14.82
CA VAL A 691 5.32 -41.42 15.40
C VAL A 691 6.02 -42.47 14.54
N ASN A 692 6.71 -42.02 13.49
CA ASN A 692 7.39 -42.91 12.54
C ASN A 692 8.90 -42.66 12.56
N GLY A 693 9.57 -43.24 13.56
CA GLY A 693 11.02 -43.15 13.76
C GLY A 693 11.49 -41.97 14.61
N ASN A 694 12.79 -41.67 14.53
CA ASN A 694 13.41 -40.61 15.31
C ASN A 694 13.17 -39.23 14.68
N LEU A 695 12.67 -38.28 15.48
CA LEU A 695 12.53 -36.87 15.08
C LEU A 695 13.85 -36.15 15.34
N THR A 696 14.61 -35.90 14.28
CA THR A 696 15.92 -35.24 14.39
C THR A 696 15.98 -33.97 13.54
N LEU A 697 16.67 -32.94 14.06
CA LEU A 697 16.92 -31.69 13.34
C LEU A 697 18.44 -31.54 13.11
N PRO A 698 18.94 -31.50 11.86
CA PRO A 698 20.35 -31.70 11.56
C PRO A 698 21.18 -30.40 11.64
N THR A 699 21.18 -29.76 12.80
CA THR A 699 21.89 -28.50 13.09
C THR A 699 22.54 -28.56 14.47
N ASP A 700 23.61 -27.79 14.69
CA ASP A 700 24.29 -27.80 15.99
C ASP A 700 23.48 -27.09 17.09
N ARG A 701 22.57 -26.21 16.69
CA ARG A 701 21.67 -25.46 17.57
C ARG A 701 20.25 -25.45 17.04
N VAL A 702 19.30 -25.78 17.91
CA VAL A 702 17.86 -25.67 17.62
C VAL A 702 17.24 -24.72 18.62
N TYR A 703 16.58 -23.67 18.12
CA TYR A 703 15.88 -22.69 18.92
C TYR A 703 14.39 -22.96 18.86
N PHE A 704 13.71 -23.04 20.00
CA PHE A 704 12.27 -23.28 20.10
C PHE A 704 11.57 -22.03 20.61
N PHE A 705 10.67 -21.46 19.82
CA PHE A 705 9.95 -20.23 20.13
C PHE A 705 8.58 -20.57 20.72
N ILE A 706 8.28 -20.00 21.88
CA ILE A 706 7.05 -20.28 22.61
C ILE A 706 6.47 -18.97 23.13
N GLU A 707 5.24 -18.66 22.75
CA GLU A 707 4.50 -17.53 23.30
C GLU A 707 3.82 -17.97 24.59
N LYS A 708 4.22 -17.38 25.73
CA LYS A 708 3.57 -17.62 27.03
C LYS A 708 2.18 -17.01 27.07
N ILE A 709 2.00 -15.87 26.39
CA ILE A 709 0.70 -15.26 26.11
C ILE A 709 0.56 -15.24 24.57
N PRO A 710 -0.12 -16.23 23.98
CA PRO A 710 -0.24 -16.37 22.54
C PRO A 710 -0.97 -15.20 21.88
N LEU A 711 -0.54 -14.84 20.67
CA LEU A 711 -1.23 -13.84 19.85
C LEU A 711 -2.55 -14.40 19.26
N ASP A 712 -3.55 -13.55 19.09
CA ASP A 712 -4.82 -13.98 18.45
C ASP A 712 -4.72 -14.18 16.93
N TYR A 713 -3.64 -13.69 16.29
CA TYR A 713 -3.45 -13.67 14.83
C TYR A 713 -4.72 -13.20 14.08
N THR A 714 -5.22 -12.02 14.46
CA THR A 714 -6.44 -11.38 13.91
C THR A 714 -7.79 -12.02 14.27
N VAL A 715 -7.81 -13.20 14.92
CA VAL A 715 -9.03 -13.91 15.32
C VAL A 715 -9.10 -14.00 16.84
N ALA A 716 -9.84 -13.09 17.47
CA ALA A 716 -10.07 -13.13 18.91
C ALA A 716 -11.01 -14.28 19.29
N TYR A 717 -10.84 -14.83 20.48
CA TYR A 717 -11.66 -15.89 21.07
C TYR A 717 -11.93 -15.58 22.55
N GLU A 718 -12.81 -16.35 23.21
CA GLU A 718 -13.24 -16.06 24.59
C GLU A 718 -12.07 -15.93 25.58
N GLY A 719 -10.99 -16.69 25.36
CA GLY A 719 -9.80 -16.69 26.20
C GLY A 719 -8.63 -15.84 25.68
N SER A 720 -8.84 -14.93 24.73
CA SER A 720 -7.78 -14.06 24.19
C SER A 720 -7.00 -13.34 25.30
N GLY A 721 -5.66 -13.42 25.25
CA GLY A 721 -4.77 -12.82 26.24
C GLY A 721 -4.50 -13.66 27.49
N GLN A 722 -4.97 -14.91 27.55
CA GLN A 722 -4.62 -15.84 28.62
C GLN A 722 -3.20 -16.42 28.48
N LEU A 723 -2.66 -16.91 29.60
CA LEU A 723 -1.42 -17.67 29.60
C LEU A 723 -1.64 -19.07 29.01
N ILE A 724 -0.60 -19.63 28.39
CA ILE A 724 -0.52 -21.06 28.10
C ILE A 724 -0.74 -21.88 29.38
N SER A 725 -1.35 -23.06 29.24
CA SER A 725 -1.74 -23.86 30.40
C SER A 725 -1.80 -25.35 30.09
N GLU A 726 -1.84 -26.16 31.15
CA GLU A 726 -2.06 -27.60 31.05
C GLU A 726 -3.41 -27.91 30.37
N GLU A 727 -4.43 -27.08 30.58
CA GLU A 727 -5.73 -27.25 29.91
C GLU A 727 -5.59 -27.10 28.40
N GLY A 728 -4.82 -26.10 27.93
CA GLY A 728 -4.51 -25.93 26.52
C GLY A 728 -3.71 -27.11 25.96
N ALA A 729 -2.74 -27.63 26.73
CA ALA A 729 -1.95 -28.80 26.34
C ALA A 729 -2.79 -30.09 26.26
N LYS A 730 -3.86 -30.24 27.06
CA LYS A 730 -4.76 -31.40 27.00
C LYS A 730 -5.66 -31.42 25.77
N LYS A 731 -5.88 -30.28 25.11
CA LYS A 731 -6.69 -30.23 23.89
C LYS A 731 -5.97 -30.93 22.73
N PRO A 732 -6.71 -31.54 21.78
CA PRO A 732 -6.11 -32.11 20.58
C PRO A 732 -5.47 -31.02 19.73
N LEU A 733 -4.36 -31.34 19.06
CA LEU A 733 -3.77 -30.40 18.10
C LEU A 733 -4.77 -30.09 16.97
N PRO A 734 -4.78 -28.84 16.47
CA PRO A 734 -5.59 -28.51 15.31
C PRO A 734 -5.16 -29.36 14.09
N THR A 735 -6.10 -29.70 13.20
CA THR A 735 -5.87 -30.59 12.04
C THR A 735 -5.76 -29.84 10.70
N ALA A 736 -6.08 -28.55 10.66
CA ALA A 736 -6.03 -27.76 9.44
C ALA A 736 -4.63 -27.75 8.77
N GLY A 737 -4.61 -27.70 7.44
CA GLY A 737 -3.38 -27.68 6.64
C GLY A 737 -2.88 -26.27 6.30
N ASP A 738 -3.51 -25.23 6.81
CA ASP A 738 -3.23 -23.83 6.51
C ASP A 738 -2.90 -23.02 7.78
N ILE A 739 -2.84 -21.70 7.64
CA ILE A 739 -2.43 -20.79 8.73
C ILE A 739 -3.40 -20.75 9.91
N SER A 740 -4.63 -21.28 9.77
CA SER A 740 -5.66 -21.26 10.83
C SER A 740 -5.24 -22.04 12.09
N VAL A 741 -4.23 -22.90 11.99
CA VAL A 741 -3.61 -23.58 13.16
C VAL A 741 -2.92 -22.61 14.12
N TYR A 742 -2.64 -21.37 13.70
CA TYR A 742 -2.09 -20.30 14.54
C TYR A 742 -3.06 -19.12 14.74
N GLU A 743 -4.35 -19.34 14.53
CA GLU A 743 -5.40 -18.33 14.75
C GLU A 743 -6.19 -18.61 16.03
N GLY A 744 -6.48 -17.56 16.80
CA GLY A 744 -7.28 -17.62 18.02
C GLY A 744 -6.88 -18.75 18.98
N GLU A 745 -7.86 -19.58 19.34
CA GLU A 745 -7.67 -20.68 20.29
C GLU A 745 -6.63 -21.72 19.82
N ASN A 746 -6.53 -21.96 18.51
CA ASN A 746 -5.59 -22.96 17.98
C ASN A 746 -4.14 -22.59 18.30
N ARG A 747 -3.78 -21.30 18.20
CA ARG A 747 -2.42 -20.85 18.57
C ARG A 747 -2.14 -21.10 20.04
N TRP A 748 -3.14 -20.92 20.90
CA TRP A 748 -3.01 -21.19 22.34
C TRP A 748 -2.82 -22.67 22.65
N ILE A 749 -3.52 -23.56 21.96
CA ILE A 749 -3.31 -25.02 22.06
C ILE A 749 -1.89 -25.37 21.63
N VAL A 750 -1.46 -24.91 20.46
CA VAL A 750 -0.14 -25.21 19.89
C VAL A 750 1.00 -24.72 20.78
N MET A 751 0.91 -23.48 21.28
CA MET A 751 1.93 -22.91 22.17
C MET A 751 1.95 -23.60 23.54
N SER A 752 0.79 -24.02 24.07
CA SER A 752 0.71 -24.81 25.29
C SER A 752 1.38 -26.17 25.12
N ARG A 753 1.05 -26.90 24.06
CA ARG A 753 1.68 -28.19 23.71
C ARG A 753 3.20 -28.07 23.61
N MET A 754 3.67 -27.05 22.89
CA MET A 754 5.09 -26.79 22.72
C MET A 754 5.81 -26.50 24.04
N TYR A 755 5.16 -25.77 24.96
CA TYR A 755 5.72 -25.46 26.28
C TYR A 755 5.89 -26.70 27.15
N TYR A 756 4.86 -27.55 27.23
CA TYR A 756 4.93 -28.77 28.03
C TYR A 756 5.88 -29.80 27.43
N TRP A 757 5.99 -29.87 26.10
CA TRP A 757 7.08 -30.61 25.45
C TRP A 757 8.45 -30.09 25.89
N ALA A 758 8.67 -28.78 25.90
CA ALA A 758 9.95 -28.20 26.32
C ALA A 758 10.26 -28.47 27.80
N GLN A 759 9.25 -28.49 28.68
CA GLN A 759 9.42 -28.87 30.08
C GLN A 759 9.85 -30.34 30.21
N ALA A 760 9.14 -31.27 29.56
CA ALA A 760 9.47 -32.69 29.59
C ALA A 760 10.86 -32.96 29.02
N PHE A 761 11.24 -32.28 27.93
CA PHE A 761 12.59 -32.41 27.36
C PHE A 761 13.66 -31.87 28.31
N MET A 762 13.38 -30.80 29.05
CA MET A 762 14.27 -30.26 30.08
C MET A 762 14.41 -31.16 31.30
N GLU A 763 13.38 -31.91 31.67
CA GLU A 763 13.48 -32.93 32.72
C GLU A 763 14.39 -34.09 32.31
N LEU A 764 14.29 -34.53 31.04
CA LEU A 764 15.11 -35.63 30.50
C LEU A 764 16.57 -35.20 30.21
N TYR A 765 16.76 -33.99 29.68
CA TYR A 765 18.03 -33.52 29.10
C TYR A 765 18.46 -32.13 29.61
N GLY A 766 18.17 -31.79 30.86
CA GLY A 766 18.31 -30.42 31.40
C GLY A 766 19.71 -29.77 31.38
N LYS A 767 20.78 -30.48 31.01
CA LYS A 767 22.09 -29.87 30.73
C LYS A 767 22.22 -29.31 29.32
N GLU A 768 21.39 -29.78 28.41
CA GLU A 768 21.56 -29.65 26.95
C GLU A 768 20.53 -28.69 26.35
N ILE A 769 19.40 -28.49 27.04
CA ILE A 769 18.44 -27.42 26.77
C ILE A 769 18.62 -26.27 27.77
N GLN A 770 18.62 -25.04 27.26
CA GLN A 770 18.82 -23.83 28.06
C GLN A 770 17.81 -22.76 27.65
N VAL A 771 17.43 -21.88 28.58
CA VAL A 771 16.67 -20.67 28.26
C VAL A 771 17.60 -19.68 27.57
N TYR A 772 17.36 -19.44 26.28
CA TYR A 772 18.14 -18.50 25.48
C TYR A 772 17.65 -17.05 25.68
N TYR A 773 16.34 -16.86 25.69
CA TYR A 773 15.72 -15.54 25.83
C TYR A 773 14.33 -15.67 26.45
N GLU A 774 13.99 -14.79 27.39
CA GLU A 774 12.67 -14.81 28.05
C GLU A 774 12.19 -13.40 28.38
N THR A 775 10.89 -13.18 28.19
CA THR A 775 10.10 -12.01 28.61
C THR A 775 8.83 -12.50 29.31
N ASP A 776 7.97 -11.61 29.79
CA ASP A 776 6.72 -12.02 30.46
C ASP A 776 5.76 -12.79 29.53
N ASP A 777 5.81 -12.53 28.23
CA ASP A 777 4.91 -13.04 27.19
C ASP A 777 5.54 -14.07 26.26
N PHE A 778 6.85 -14.32 26.33
CA PHE A 778 7.57 -15.17 25.38
C PHE A 778 8.78 -15.85 26.02
N ILE A 779 9.08 -17.06 25.59
CA ILE A 779 10.28 -17.80 25.96
C ILE A 779 10.87 -18.48 24.72
N CYS A 780 12.20 -18.44 24.62
CA CYS A 780 12.96 -19.18 23.62
C CYS A 780 13.95 -20.10 24.31
N TYR A 781 13.83 -21.39 24.03
CA TYR A 781 14.80 -22.40 24.42
C TYR A 781 15.82 -22.62 23.31
N VAL A 782 17.05 -22.99 23.68
CA VAL A 782 18.07 -23.49 22.76
C VAL A 782 18.51 -24.87 23.20
N VAL A 783 18.60 -25.80 22.25
CA VAL A 783 19.26 -27.10 22.41
C VAL A 783 20.56 -27.07 21.64
N GLU A 784 21.68 -27.26 22.32
CA GLU A 784 22.98 -27.48 21.68
C GLU A 784 23.20 -28.99 21.50
N GLN A 785 23.57 -29.41 20.29
CA GLN A 785 23.73 -30.83 19.97
C GLN A 785 24.93 -31.10 19.08
N ASN A 786 25.47 -32.31 19.19
CA ASN A 786 26.54 -32.78 18.32
C ASN A 786 25.94 -33.25 16.99
N THR A 787 26.35 -32.66 15.86
CA THR A 787 25.83 -33.04 14.54
C THR A 787 26.16 -34.48 14.12
N TYR A 788 27.10 -35.15 14.80
CA TYR A 788 27.39 -36.58 14.62
C TYR A 788 26.51 -37.50 15.49
N SER A 789 25.76 -36.94 16.44
CA SER A 789 24.87 -37.64 17.36
C SER A 789 23.72 -36.71 17.76
N LEU A 790 22.74 -36.57 16.86
CA LEU A 790 21.59 -35.70 17.06
C LEU A 790 20.67 -36.23 18.15
N TYR A 791 19.98 -35.33 18.86
CA TYR A 791 18.92 -35.74 19.78
C TYR A 791 17.71 -36.24 19.01
N ASP A 792 17.07 -37.25 19.59
CA ASP A 792 15.74 -37.64 19.21
C ASP A 792 14.73 -36.80 20.00
N PHE A 793 13.97 -35.96 19.30
CA PHE A 793 13.03 -35.04 19.90
C PHE A 793 11.65 -35.67 20.14
N SER A 794 11.38 -36.88 19.64
CA SER A 794 10.11 -37.61 19.81
C SER A 794 9.98 -38.24 21.19
N ILE A 795 9.87 -37.38 22.21
CA ILE A 795 9.61 -37.81 23.59
C ILE A 795 8.11 -37.94 23.86
N ASP A 796 7.75 -38.84 24.78
CA ASP A 796 6.44 -38.78 25.44
C ASP A 796 6.47 -37.64 26.45
N TYR A 797 5.64 -36.63 26.24
CA TYR A 797 5.52 -35.46 27.12
C TYR A 797 4.18 -35.43 27.87
N GLY A 798 3.44 -36.54 27.85
CA GLY A 798 2.20 -36.73 28.62
C GLY A 798 0.94 -36.15 27.98
N TYR A 799 1.06 -35.58 26.78
CA TYR A 799 -0.08 -35.01 26.05
C TYR A 799 -0.24 -35.58 24.63
N ASN A 800 0.82 -36.15 24.01
CA ASN A 800 0.84 -36.67 22.63
C ASN A 800 0.32 -38.10 22.42
#